data_AF-A0A8S9FCL7-F1
#
_entry.id   AF-A0A8S9FCL7-F1
#
_cell.length_a   1.000
_cell.length_b   1.000
_cell.length_c   1.000
_cell.angle_alpha   90.00
_cell.angle_beta   90.00
_cell.angle_gamma   90.00
#
_symmetry.space_group_name_H-M   'P 1'
#
loop_
_entity.id
_entity.type
_entity.pdbx_description
1 polymer ?
#
loop_
_entity_poly.entity_id
_entity_poly.type
_entity_poly.pdbx_seq_one_letter_code
_entity_poly.pdbx_strand_id
1 'polypeptide(L)'
;MTNYNFIIVVKFLVTFLIFVSPNKILAFYDRFYGYAEEPMGPPSFPYEVFDVSEFGASSNADSDNTLAFEKTWWAACNHQGRSKFYVPEGRFLVDAIQFKGPCRTESTMEVEITGDLIAPTSIKDFPSNQWIGFSQLNDIFLYGSTNLDGRGDVEAWKQKSCEDSRCDKLITSLSLENVSNSIIENISLSNAKGFHLRLHSASNVTVHNVSISSPWDSPNTDGIHVHSSSFINITNSTIGAGDDCVSISTGSLDVLVSGTHCGPGHGFSIGSLGKVKNEEEVRRIKFQNCTVNGADNGARIKTWPTSPPSEASDITFEDILMINVSNPIIIDQEYCPSNSCNTTSASLVKLSNIEFKNIRGTYSSDFGVNLRCSSIVACENITLIDVNLNEPMGPSFPYEVFDVSKFGASPNAESDNTLAFEKTWWAACNHQGRSKFYVPEGRFLVGAIQFKGPCRTESTMEVEITGDLIAPTGIKDFPLNQWIGFSQLNDIFLYGSTNLDGRGDVEAWKQKSCEDSKCDKLITSLSLDNVSNSIIENISLSNAKGFHLRLDSASNVTVHNVSISSPWDSPNTDGIHVHSSSFINITNSTIGAGDDCVSISTGSLDVLVSGTHCGPGHGFSIGSLGKVKNEEEVRRINPNTDGIHVHSSSFINITNSTIGAGDDCVSISTGSLDVLVSGTHCGPGHGFSIGSLGKVKNEEEVRRIKFQNCTVNGADNGARIKTWPTSPPSEASDITFEDILMINVSNPIIIDQEYCPSNSCNTTSASLVKLSNIEFKNIRGTYSSDFGVNLRCSSIVACENITLIDVNLNGTKTPKEKWEQEKFSTKGSLNGLASLSLDNVSNSIIENISLSNAKGFHLRLDSASNVTVHNVSISSPWDSPNTDGIHVHSSSFINITNSTIGAGDDCVSISTGSLDVLVSGTHCGPGHGFSIGSLGKVKNEEEVRRIKFQNCTVNGADNGVRIKTWPTSPPSQASDITFEDILMINVSNPIFIDQEYCPSNSCNTTSASMVKLSNIEFKNIRGTYRSDIGVNLKCSSVVACENITLIDVNLNGTNSTYKTPKEKWEQEKFSTKGSLNGLAVFNSTFN
;
A
#
# COMPACT_ATOMS: atom_id res chain seq x y z
N MET A 1 -55.79 -13.56 28.72
CA MET A 1 -56.54 -12.61 27.87
C MET A 1 -55.53 -11.60 27.33
N THR A 2 -54.79 -11.92 26.25
CA THR A 2 -55.14 -11.92 24.80
C THR A 2 -54.61 -10.65 24.10
N ASN A 3 -53.39 -10.76 23.58
CA ASN A 3 -52.94 -10.51 22.19
C ASN A 3 -53.95 -9.88 21.18
N TYR A 4 -54.45 -8.67 21.44
CA TYR A 4 -55.22 -7.91 20.43
C TYR A 4 -54.75 -6.47 20.18
N ASN A 5 -53.77 -5.95 20.94
CA ASN A 5 -53.31 -4.56 20.80
C ASN A 5 -52.07 -4.35 19.92
N PHE A 6 -51.34 -5.40 19.53
CA PHE A 6 -50.11 -5.22 18.75
C PHE A 6 -50.35 -5.08 17.24
N ILE A 7 -51.46 -5.62 16.72
CA ILE A 7 -51.75 -5.64 15.27
C ILE A 7 -52.38 -4.32 14.79
N ILE A 8 -53.01 -3.53 15.67
CA ILE A 8 -53.62 -2.25 15.31
C ILE A 8 -52.57 -1.13 15.23
N VAL A 9 -51.54 -1.16 16.07
CA VAL A 9 -50.48 -0.13 16.10
C VAL A 9 -49.56 -0.24 14.87
N VAL A 10 -49.25 -1.45 14.42
CA VAL A 10 -48.38 -1.65 13.24
C VAL A 10 -49.09 -1.31 11.93
N LYS A 11 -50.41 -1.54 11.82
CA LYS A 11 -51.18 -1.12 10.63
C LYS A 11 -51.38 0.40 10.51
N PHE A 12 -51.40 1.12 11.64
CA PHE A 12 -51.51 2.58 11.63
C PHE A 12 -50.20 3.27 11.20
N LEU A 13 -49.05 2.75 11.61
CA LEU A 13 -47.73 3.29 11.26
C LEU A 13 -47.33 3.03 9.79
N VAL A 14 -47.69 1.87 9.23
CA VAL A 14 -47.33 1.52 7.85
C VAL A 14 -48.17 2.29 6.81
N THR A 15 -49.39 2.71 7.16
CA THR A 15 -50.23 3.50 6.25
C THR A 15 -49.86 5.00 6.27
N PHE A 16 -49.24 5.48 7.35
CA PHE A 16 -48.88 6.90 7.51
C PHE A 16 -47.58 7.28 6.77
N LEU A 17 -46.69 6.31 6.51
CA LEU A 17 -45.37 6.57 5.90
C LEU A 17 -45.36 6.49 4.36
N ILE A 18 -46.48 6.15 3.70
CA ILE A 18 -46.52 5.95 2.24
C ILE A 18 -46.97 7.21 1.45
N PHE A 19 -47.41 8.30 2.10
CA PHE A 19 -47.98 9.47 1.38
C PHE A 19 -47.52 10.87 1.84
N VAL A 20 -46.32 11.03 2.42
CA VAL A 20 -45.81 12.37 2.77
C VAL A 20 -44.49 12.67 2.05
N SER A 21 -44.54 13.59 1.09
CA SER A 21 -43.36 14.11 0.39
C SER A 21 -42.38 14.80 1.35
N PRO A 22 -41.06 14.82 1.08
CA PRO A 22 -40.03 15.33 1.99
C PRO A 22 -40.27 16.77 2.48
N ASN A 23 -40.96 17.60 1.69
CA ASN A 23 -41.20 19.02 1.99
C ASN A 23 -42.39 19.30 2.93
N LYS A 24 -43.10 18.28 3.44
CA LYS A 24 -44.18 18.47 4.45
C LYS A 24 -43.81 18.03 5.86
N ILE A 25 -42.67 17.36 6.05
CA ILE A 25 -42.14 17.04 7.39
C ILE A 25 -41.55 18.31 8.04
N LEU A 26 -40.97 19.22 7.25
CA LEU A 26 -40.45 20.50 7.74
C LEU A 26 -41.56 21.46 8.24
N ALA A 27 -42.73 21.45 7.59
CA ALA A 27 -43.83 22.37 7.94
C ALA A 27 -44.69 21.90 9.13
N PHE A 28 -44.56 20.65 9.57
CA PHE A 28 -45.17 20.17 10.82
C PHE A 28 -44.28 20.49 12.04
N TYR A 29 -42.97 20.64 11.80
CA TYR A 29 -41.98 21.00 12.82
C TYR A 29 -42.11 22.47 13.28
N ASP A 30 -42.40 23.38 12.34
CA ASP A 30 -42.47 24.83 12.63
C ASP A 30 -43.77 25.33 13.28
N ARG A 31 -44.81 24.48 13.40
CA ARG A 31 -46.15 24.93 13.86
C ARG A 31 -46.52 24.53 15.28
N PHE A 32 -45.67 23.80 16.01
CA PHE A 32 -45.92 23.37 17.39
C PHE A 32 -45.03 24.05 18.44
N TYR A 33 -44.10 24.93 18.06
CA TYR A 33 -43.23 25.65 19.00
C TYR A 33 -43.21 27.17 18.80
N GLY A 34 -44.40 27.77 18.77
CA GLY A 34 -44.58 29.20 18.97
C GLY A 34 -45.66 29.44 20.00
N TYR A 35 -45.26 29.88 21.20
CA TYR A 35 -46.07 30.22 22.37
C TYR A 35 -46.51 29.07 23.29
N ALA A 36 -45.55 28.57 24.05
CA ALA A 36 -45.74 28.19 25.45
C ALA A 36 -44.48 28.60 26.22
N GLU A 37 -44.68 29.04 27.46
CA GLU A 37 -43.68 29.57 28.39
C GLU A 37 -42.38 28.74 28.44
N GLU A 38 -41.26 29.43 28.73
CA GLU A 38 -39.93 28.85 28.83
C GLU A 38 -39.94 27.47 29.50
N PRO A 39 -39.57 26.38 28.80
CA PRO A 39 -39.31 25.14 29.47
C PRO A 39 -38.01 25.34 30.26
N MET A 40 -38.09 25.27 31.58
CA MET A 40 -36.91 25.15 32.43
C MET A 40 -36.04 24.06 31.81
N GLY A 41 -34.86 24.44 31.32
CA GLY A 41 -33.89 23.51 30.77
C GLY A 41 -33.61 22.39 31.78
N PRO A 42 -33.13 21.22 31.32
CA PRO A 42 -32.55 20.24 32.26
C PRO A 42 -31.56 21.01 33.14
N PRO A 43 -31.55 20.80 34.48
CA PRO A 43 -30.78 21.65 35.37
C PRO A 43 -29.34 21.74 34.85
N SER A 44 -28.93 22.93 34.42
CA SER A 44 -27.54 23.20 34.07
C SER A 44 -26.78 23.13 35.38
N PHE A 45 -26.28 21.94 35.72
CA PHE A 45 -25.39 21.80 36.85
C PHE A 45 -24.20 22.75 36.64
N PRO A 46 -23.93 23.67 37.57
CA PRO A 46 -22.85 24.63 37.41
C PRO A 46 -21.51 23.89 37.27
N TYR A 47 -20.78 24.14 36.18
CA TYR A 47 -19.38 23.72 36.04
C TYR A 47 -18.51 24.72 36.77
N GLU A 48 -17.82 24.26 37.81
CA GLU A 48 -16.98 25.11 38.65
C GLU A 48 -15.53 24.62 38.62
N VAL A 49 -14.59 25.55 38.43
CA VAL A 49 -13.14 25.29 38.48
C VAL A 49 -12.64 25.76 39.83
N PHE A 50 -12.00 24.87 40.57
CA PHE A 50 -11.41 25.15 41.87
C PHE A 50 -9.89 25.18 41.72
N ASP A 51 -9.33 26.39 41.57
CA ASP A 51 -7.89 26.63 41.42
C ASP A 51 -7.21 26.70 42.80
N VAL A 52 -6.15 25.91 43.03
CA VAL A 52 -5.44 25.88 44.33
C VAL A 52 -4.88 27.23 44.77
N SER A 53 -4.59 28.15 43.85
CA SER A 53 -4.10 29.51 44.17
C SER A 53 -5.18 30.35 44.87
N GLU A 54 -6.46 30.15 44.55
CA GLU A 54 -7.59 30.82 45.21
C GLU A 54 -7.78 30.35 46.66
N PHE A 55 -7.22 29.18 47.00
CA PHE A 55 -7.24 28.59 48.34
C PHE A 55 -5.93 28.80 49.11
N GLY A 56 -5.03 29.64 48.56
CA GLY A 56 -3.81 30.09 49.22
C GLY A 56 -2.54 29.32 48.88
N ALA A 57 -2.53 28.54 47.79
CA ALA A 57 -1.30 27.91 47.30
C ALA A 57 -0.32 28.95 46.71
N SER A 58 0.96 28.80 47.01
CA SER A 58 2.09 29.59 46.52
C SER A 58 3.04 28.73 45.70
N SER A 59 3.35 29.17 44.49
CA SER A 59 4.11 28.45 43.46
C SER A 59 5.64 28.62 43.54
N ASN A 60 6.18 28.93 44.72
CA ASN A 60 7.59 29.27 44.93
C ASN A 60 8.50 28.07 45.29
N ALA A 61 7.98 26.83 45.29
CA ALA A 61 8.67 25.60 45.71
C ALA A 61 9.16 25.52 47.18
N ASP A 62 8.98 26.57 47.98
CA ASP A 62 9.49 26.65 49.36
C ASP A 62 8.39 26.63 50.42
N SER A 63 7.19 27.12 50.09
CA SER A 63 6.04 27.11 51.00
C SER A 63 5.27 25.80 50.90
N ASP A 64 4.94 25.20 52.04
CA ASP A 64 4.02 24.06 52.12
C ASP A 64 2.60 24.45 51.66
N ASN A 65 2.12 23.78 50.60
CA ASN A 65 0.82 24.02 49.96
C ASN A 65 -0.25 23.00 50.36
N THR A 66 0.05 22.05 51.24
CA THR A 66 -0.82 20.90 51.55
C THR A 66 -2.22 21.34 51.97
N LEU A 67 -2.32 22.31 52.89
CA LEU A 67 -3.60 22.82 53.36
C LEU A 67 -4.43 23.52 52.28
N ALA A 68 -3.79 24.17 51.30
CA ALA A 68 -4.49 24.78 50.17
C ALA A 68 -5.10 23.68 49.28
N PHE A 69 -4.30 22.68 48.92
CA PHE A 69 -4.74 21.53 48.12
C PHE A 69 -5.89 20.76 48.79
N GLU A 70 -5.80 20.52 50.11
CA GLU A 70 -6.88 19.86 50.86
C GLU A 70 -8.20 20.64 50.80
N LYS A 71 -8.15 21.97 50.98
CA LYS A 71 -9.34 22.83 50.92
C LYS A 71 -9.94 22.85 49.52
N THR A 72 -9.10 22.98 48.48
CA THR A 72 -9.54 22.98 47.08
C THR A 72 -10.20 21.64 46.73
N TRP A 73 -9.60 20.52 47.14
CA TRP A 73 -10.18 19.20 46.90
C TRP A 73 -11.54 19.05 47.55
N TRP A 74 -11.68 19.45 48.83
CA TRP A 74 -12.97 19.37 49.51
C TRP A 74 -14.03 20.30 48.92
N ALA A 75 -13.64 21.44 48.37
CA ALA A 75 -14.54 22.34 47.66
C ALA A 75 -15.01 21.69 46.34
N ALA A 76 -14.08 21.19 45.52
CA ALA A 76 -14.38 20.52 44.26
C ALA A 76 -15.21 19.25 44.44
N CYS A 77 -14.81 18.38 45.38
CA CYS A 77 -15.42 17.06 45.61
C CYS A 77 -16.80 17.16 46.26
N ASN A 78 -17.11 18.22 47.01
CA ASN A 78 -18.46 18.43 47.58
C ASN A 78 -19.37 19.29 46.71
N HIS A 79 -18.87 19.84 45.59
CA HIS A 79 -19.67 20.63 44.67
C HIS A 79 -20.84 19.82 44.10
N GLN A 80 -22.03 20.42 44.06
CA GLN A 80 -23.21 19.82 43.45
C GLN A 80 -23.28 20.21 41.98
N GLY A 81 -22.57 19.46 41.15
CA GLY A 81 -22.47 19.67 39.71
C GLY A 81 -21.14 19.19 39.18
N ARG A 82 -20.82 19.54 37.93
CA ARG A 82 -19.52 19.23 37.34
C ARG A 82 -18.45 20.07 38.01
N SER A 83 -17.33 19.48 38.41
CA SER A 83 -16.24 20.22 39.04
C SER A 83 -14.87 19.81 38.51
N LYS A 84 -13.96 20.78 38.49
CA LYS A 84 -12.55 20.57 38.17
C LYS A 84 -11.67 21.02 39.33
N PHE A 85 -10.81 20.14 39.82
CA PHE A 85 -9.68 20.49 40.67
C PHE A 85 -8.52 20.92 39.78
N TYR A 86 -8.04 22.15 39.92
CA TYR A 86 -7.04 22.73 39.02
C TYR A 86 -5.79 23.20 39.76
N VAL A 87 -4.62 22.75 39.29
CA VAL A 87 -3.31 23.24 39.70
C VAL A 87 -2.68 24.00 38.54
N PRO A 88 -2.56 25.35 38.62
CA PRO A 88 -1.99 26.15 37.55
C PRO A 88 -0.48 25.94 37.43
N GLU A 89 0.12 26.47 36.36
CA GLU A 89 1.57 26.49 36.17
C GLU A 89 2.30 27.10 37.38
N GLY A 90 3.40 26.47 37.79
CA GLY A 90 4.15 26.86 38.98
C GLY A 90 4.84 25.66 39.63
N ARG A 91 5.59 25.88 40.71
CA ARG A 91 6.23 24.80 41.49
C ARG A 91 5.66 24.76 42.90
N PHE A 92 5.01 23.67 43.27
CA PHE A 92 4.30 23.54 44.54
C PHE A 92 4.92 22.44 45.40
N LEU A 93 5.49 22.82 46.54
CA LEU A 93 5.86 21.87 47.60
C LEU A 93 4.58 21.41 48.29
N VAL A 94 4.30 20.11 48.27
CA VAL A 94 3.09 19.50 48.85
C VAL A 94 3.53 18.31 49.69
N ASP A 95 3.18 18.28 50.98
CA ASP A 95 3.41 17.14 51.86
C ASP A 95 2.47 15.97 51.50
N ALA A 96 2.60 14.83 52.19
CA ALA A 96 1.74 13.68 51.99
C ALA A 96 0.25 14.06 52.10
N ILE A 97 -0.51 13.84 51.02
CA ILE A 97 -1.91 14.22 50.91
C ILE A 97 -2.75 13.07 50.34
N GLN A 98 -3.97 12.93 50.86
CA GLN A 98 -4.95 11.96 50.40
C GLN A 98 -6.23 12.66 49.97
N PHE A 99 -6.49 12.64 48.67
CA PHE A 99 -7.76 12.99 48.06
C PHE A 99 -8.72 11.82 48.18
N LYS A 100 -9.81 12.02 48.93
CA LYS A 100 -10.76 10.97 49.27
C LYS A 100 -12.15 11.31 48.76
N GLY A 101 -12.80 10.32 48.17
CA GLY A 101 -14.22 10.35 47.79
C GLY A 101 -15.14 9.64 48.80
N PRO A 102 -16.38 9.31 48.39
CA PRO A 102 -16.98 9.65 47.10
C PRO A 102 -17.25 11.15 46.96
N CYS A 103 -17.10 11.67 45.74
CA CYS A 103 -17.48 13.06 45.44
C CYS A 103 -18.97 13.17 45.11
N ARG A 104 -19.54 14.35 45.35
CA ARG A 104 -20.97 14.66 45.13
C ARG A 104 -21.30 15.04 43.68
N THR A 105 -20.29 15.21 42.83
CA THR A 105 -20.46 15.47 41.40
C THR A 105 -21.29 14.35 40.75
N GLU A 106 -22.25 14.72 39.89
CA GLU A 106 -23.04 13.78 39.09
C GLU A 106 -22.33 13.40 37.77
N SER A 107 -21.12 13.91 37.54
CA SER A 107 -20.24 13.62 36.39
C SER A 107 -18.83 13.25 36.83
N THR A 108 -17.98 12.87 35.87
CA THR A 108 -16.53 12.70 36.05
C THR A 108 -15.90 13.85 36.85
N MET A 109 -15.11 13.51 37.87
CA MET A 109 -14.28 14.46 38.61
C MET A 109 -13.02 14.75 37.79
N GLU A 110 -12.90 15.98 37.26
CA GLU A 110 -11.74 16.41 36.49
C GLU A 110 -10.63 16.88 37.45
N VAL A 111 -9.42 16.36 37.31
CA VAL A 111 -8.22 16.76 38.06
C VAL A 111 -7.15 17.14 37.06
N GLU A 112 -6.96 18.45 36.87
CA GLU A 112 -5.99 19.00 35.93
C GLU A 112 -4.79 19.57 36.70
N ILE A 113 -3.60 19.02 36.47
CA ILE A 113 -2.36 19.45 37.12
C ILE A 113 -1.38 19.95 36.07
N THR A 114 -1.25 21.26 35.94
CA THR A 114 -0.29 21.89 35.01
C THR A 114 1.01 22.28 35.71
N GLY A 115 0.97 22.61 37.00
CA GLY A 115 2.16 22.97 37.79
C GLY A 115 2.93 21.76 38.35
N ASP A 116 4.25 21.88 38.47
CA ASP A 116 5.16 20.88 39.05
C ASP A 116 4.86 20.68 40.53
N LEU A 117 4.66 19.42 40.93
CA LEU A 117 4.50 19.06 42.33
C LEU A 117 5.81 18.49 42.85
N ILE A 118 6.19 18.91 44.05
CA ILE A 118 7.48 18.59 44.65
C ILE A 118 7.23 17.96 46.02
N ALA A 119 7.81 16.78 46.25
CA ALA A 119 7.69 16.07 47.52
C ALA A 119 8.64 16.65 48.60
N PRO A 120 8.35 16.47 49.90
CA PRO A 120 9.32 16.64 50.97
C PRO A 120 10.55 15.73 50.78
N THR A 121 11.70 16.16 51.31
CA THR A 121 12.94 15.39 51.19
C THR A 121 12.98 14.20 52.14
N SER A 122 12.56 14.39 53.39
CA SER A 122 12.73 13.38 54.45
C SER A 122 11.63 12.32 54.42
N ILE A 123 12.03 11.05 54.39
CA ILE A 123 11.10 9.90 54.43
C ILE A 123 10.29 9.88 55.74
N LYS A 124 10.83 10.48 56.81
CA LYS A 124 10.16 10.56 58.12
C LYS A 124 8.97 11.51 58.10
N ASP A 125 8.92 12.42 57.13
CA ASP A 125 7.87 13.43 57.03
C ASP A 125 6.56 12.81 56.53
N PHE A 126 6.65 11.68 55.81
CA PHE A 126 5.48 10.96 55.34
C PHE A 126 4.83 10.14 56.47
N PRO A 127 3.54 10.32 56.80
CA PRO A 127 2.86 9.53 57.82
C PRO A 127 2.45 8.13 57.32
N SER A 128 2.39 7.93 56.00
CA SER A 128 1.98 6.68 55.34
C SER A 128 2.97 6.30 54.23
N ASN A 129 2.66 5.26 53.44
CA ASN A 129 3.52 4.75 52.36
C ASN A 129 3.18 5.36 50.98
N GLN A 130 2.59 6.56 50.96
CA GLN A 130 2.22 7.28 49.75
C GLN A 130 2.37 8.79 49.95
N TRP A 131 2.66 9.49 48.86
CA TRP A 131 2.74 10.95 48.79
C TRP A 131 1.40 11.54 48.34
N ILE A 132 0.97 11.29 47.11
CA ILE A 132 -0.32 11.76 46.59
C ILE A 132 -1.24 10.55 46.41
N GLY A 133 -2.28 10.47 47.23
CA GLY A 133 -3.27 9.40 47.18
C GLY A 133 -4.63 9.87 46.63
N PHE A 134 -5.26 9.06 45.79
CA PHE A 134 -6.67 9.14 45.40
C PHE A 134 -7.38 7.88 45.88
N SER A 135 -8.45 8.01 46.69
CA SER A 135 -9.13 6.84 47.24
C SER A 135 -10.65 6.94 47.29
N GLN A 136 -11.31 5.79 47.15
CA GLN A 136 -12.77 5.65 47.20
C GLN A 136 -13.48 6.54 46.16
N LEU A 137 -12.99 6.50 44.92
CA LEU A 137 -13.48 7.33 43.82
C LEU A 137 -14.02 6.48 42.68
N ASN A 138 -15.02 7.00 42.00
CA ASN A 138 -15.54 6.43 40.77
C ASN A 138 -15.64 7.55 39.76
N ASP A 139 -15.18 7.31 38.53
CA ASP A 139 -15.25 8.28 37.42
C ASP A 139 -14.36 9.52 37.66
N ILE A 140 -13.03 9.32 37.67
CA ILE A 140 -12.05 10.42 37.73
C ILE A 140 -11.26 10.51 36.44
N PHE A 141 -10.98 11.75 36.01
CA PHE A 141 -10.05 12.03 34.91
C PHE A 141 -8.91 12.89 35.42
N LEU A 142 -7.74 12.27 35.62
CA LEU A 142 -6.53 12.90 36.11
C LEU A 142 -5.58 13.14 34.94
N TYR A 143 -5.26 14.40 34.64
CA TYR A 143 -4.42 14.76 33.51
C TYR A 143 -3.59 16.03 33.71
N GLY A 144 -2.58 16.24 32.87
CA GLY A 144 -1.84 17.50 32.77
C GLY A 144 -0.34 17.33 32.59
N SER A 145 0.30 18.26 31.89
CA SER A 145 1.68 18.18 31.36
C SER A 145 2.79 18.43 32.39
N THR A 146 2.60 18.00 33.63
CA THR A 146 3.45 18.34 34.80
C THR A 146 4.44 17.23 35.17
N ASN A 147 5.48 17.57 35.94
CA ASN A 147 6.35 16.63 36.64
C ASN A 147 5.98 16.50 38.15
N LEU A 148 5.61 15.30 38.59
CA LEU A 148 5.50 14.91 40.00
C LEU A 148 6.87 14.39 40.47
N ASP A 149 7.68 15.28 41.06
CA ASP A 149 9.03 14.95 41.54
C ASP A 149 9.01 14.40 42.98
N GLY A 150 9.21 13.09 43.10
CA GLY A 150 9.27 12.38 44.37
C GLY A 150 10.54 12.65 45.19
N ARG A 151 11.57 13.29 44.62
CA ARG A 151 12.85 13.65 45.29
C ARG A 151 13.54 12.51 46.04
N GLY A 152 13.56 11.31 45.46
CA GLY A 152 14.24 10.14 46.00
C GLY A 152 15.76 10.32 46.06
N ASP A 153 16.32 11.02 45.08
CA ASP A 153 17.74 11.37 44.91
C ASP A 153 18.34 12.16 46.10
N VAL A 154 17.51 12.93 46.79
CA VAL A 154 17.99 13.82 47.85
C VAL A 154 18.38 13.05 49.11
N GLU A 155 17.52 12.14 49.58
CA GLU A 155 17.72 11.41 50.85
C GLU A 155 17.41 9.92 50.74
N ALA A 156 16.30 9.53 50.09
CA ALA A 156 15.81 8.15 50.10
C ALA A 156 16.86 7.16 49.59
N TRP A 157 17.47 7.46 48.45
CA TRP A 157 18.45 6.58 47.80
C TRP A 157 19.81 6.56 48.53
N LYS A 158 20.04 7.45 49.50
CA LYS A 158 21.27 7.54 50.31
C LYS A 158 21.16 6.80 51.65
N GLN A 159 20.01 6.20 51.96
CA GLN A 159 19.83 5.48 53.21
C GLN A 159 20.56 4.15 53.19
N LYS A 160 21.26 3.83 54.28
CA LYS A 160 22.06 2.60 54.41
C LYS A 160 21.24 1.31 54.24
N SER A 161 19.96 1.32 54.61
CA SER A 161 19.05 0.19 54.40
C SER A 161 18.78 -0.06 52.91
N CYS A 162 18.80 0.98 52.09
CA CYS A 162 18.62 0.89 50.63
C CYS A 162 19.86 0.39 49.86
N GLU A 163 21.04 0.25 50.51
CA GLU A 163 22.27 -0.28 49.88
C GLU A 163 22.11 -1.72 49.35
N ASP A 164 21.22 -2.52 49.96
CA ASP A 164 20.88 -3.90 49.56
C ASP A 164 19.52 -4.00 48.84
N SER A 165 19.00 -2.91 48.25
CA SER A 165 17.61 -2.87 47.72
C SER A 165 16.54 -3.20 48.78
N ARG A 166 16.78 -2.80 50.04
CA ARG A 166 15.89 -3.01 51.19
C ARG A 166 15.60 -1.71 51.94
N CYS A 167 14.87 -0.81 51.31
CA CYS A 167 14.45 0.42 52.01
C CYS A 167 13.45 0.13 53.15
N ASP A 168 13.67 0.72 54.32
CA ASP A 168 12.81 0.52 55.51
C ASP A 168 11.38 1.04 55.30
N LYS A 169 11.19 1.97 54.37
CA LYS A 169 9.89 2.56 54.04
C LYS A 169 9.85 3.00 52.58
N LEU A 170 8.91 2.45 51.81
CA LEU A 170 8.66 2.80 50.41
C LEU A 170 7.52 3.80 50.34
N ILE A 171 7.78 4.98 49.78
CA ILE A 171 6.75 6.01 49.55
C ILE A 171 6.38 6.00 48.07
N THR A 172 5.11 5.70 47.79
CA THR A 172 4.57 5.77 46.42
C THR A 172 4.29 7.22 46.03
N SER A 173 4.73 7.70 44.87
CA SER A 173 4.47 9.08 44.43
C SER A 173 2.99 9.34 44.18
N LEU A 174 2.33 8.50 43.38
CA LEU A 174 0.92 8.58 43.06
C LEU A 174 0.22 7.23 43.32
N SER A 175 -0.82 7.22 44.13
CA SER A 175 -1.52 6.00 44.56
C SER A 175 -3.02 6.12 44.31
N LEU A 176 -3.60 5.19 43.56
CA LEU A 176 -5.05 5.06 43.36
C LEU A 176 -5.54 3.82 44.09
N GLU A 177 -6.36 4.02 45.13
CA GLU A 177 -6.87 2.96 45.99
C GLU A 177 -8.40 2.88 45.97
N ASN A 178 -8.95 1.73 45.56
CA ASN A 178 -10.39 1.53 45.42
C ASN A 178 -11.01 2.60 44.48
N VAL A 179 -10.43 2.70 43.28
CA VAL A 179 -10.81 3.64 42.22
C VAL A 179 -11.37 2.89 41.01
N SER A 180 -12.49 3.35 40.45
CA SER A 180 -13.09 2.72 39.27
C SER A 180 -13.45 3.68 38.13
N ASN A 181 -13.52 3.16 36.90
CA ASN A 181 -13.96 3.88 35.70
C ASN A 181 -13.16 5.17 35.46
N SER A 182 -11.84 5.11 35.53
CA SER A 182 -11.00 6.31 35.62
C SER A 182 -9.90 6.34 34.56
N ILE A 183 -9.45 7.54 34.22
CA ILE A 183 -8.39 7.77 33.23
C ILE A 183 -7.30 8.62 33.88
N ILE A 184 -6.05 8.21 33.66
CA ILE A 184 -4.83 8.94 33.99
C ILE A 184 -4.10 9.19 32.67
N GLU A 185 -3.88 10.46 32.32
CA GLU A 185 -3.34 10.80 31.00
C GLU A 185 -2.30 11.93 31.04
N ASN A 186 -1.25 11.83 30.22
CA ASN A 186 -0.31 12.92 29.94
C ASN A 186 0.48 13.44 31.15
N ILE A 187 0.69 12.62 32.19
CA ILE A 187 1.40 13.01 33.41
C ILE A 187 2.84 12.47 33.41
N SER A 188 3.78 13.24 33.98
CA SER A 188 5.13 12.78 34.25
C SER A 188 5.39 12.55 35.74
N LEU A 189 6.06 11.46 36.10
CA LEU A 189 6.52 11.19 37.46
C LEU A 189 8.04 10.96 37.46
N SER A 190 8.75 11.56 38.40
CA SER A 190 10.20 11.39 38.49
C SER A 190 10.68 11.15 39.92
N ASN A 191 11.85 10.52 40.02
CA ASN A 191 12.61 10.35 41.26
C ASN A 191 11.78 9.82 42.44
N ALA A 192 10.99 8.77 42.26
CA ALA A 192 10.19 8.23 43.38
C ALA A 192 11.08 7.72 44.53
N LYS A 193 10.59 7.81 45.77
CA LYS A 193 11.24 7.18 46.95
C LYS A 193 10.87 5.69 47.11
N GLY A 194 10.10 5.16 46.17
CA GLY A 194 9.48 3.85 46.13
C GLY A 194 8.79 3.73 44.77
N PHE A 195 7.55 3.23 44.71
CA PHE A 195 6.82 3.14 43.44
C PHE A 195 6.42 4.52 42.88
N HIS A 196 6.42 4.71 41.56
CA HIS A 196 5.93 5.95 40.97
C HIS A 196 4.41 5.99 40.98
N LEU A 197 3.77 4.99 40.37
CA LEU A 197 2.32 4.87 40.30
C LEU A 197 1.86 3.52 40.86
N ARG A 198 0.90 3.53 41.79
CA ARG A 198 0.26 2.32 42.33
C ARG A 198 -1.23 2.30 42.02
N LEU A 199 -1.71 1.19 41.46
CA LEU A 199 -3.12 0.86 41.28
C LEU A 199 -3.48 -0.28 42.24
N HIS A 200 -4.30 0.01 43.25
CA HIS A 200 -4.70 -0.93 44.28
C HIS A 200 -6.21 -1.03 44.37
N SER A 201 -6.77 -2.24 44.25
CA SER A 201 -8.23 -2.44 44.23
C SER A 201 -8.93 -1.57 43.16
N ALA A 202 -8.25 -1.32 42.05
CA ALA A 202 -8.75 -0.49 40.97
C ALA A 202 -9.52 -1.32 39.93
N SER A 203 -10.52 -0.73 39.28
CA SER A 203 -11.30 -1.42 38.24
C SER A 203 -11.65 -0.54 37.07
N ASN A 204 -11.42 -0.99 35.84
CA ASN A 204 -11.65 -0.19 34.62
C ASN A 204 -10.88 1.14 34.66
N VAL A 205 -9.55 1.05 34.72
CA VAL A 205 -8.66 2.22 34.78
C VAL A 205 -7.72 2.21 33.59
N THR A 206 -7.65 3.33 32.88
CA THR A 206 -6.70 3.54 31.78
C THR A 206 -5.60 4.50 32.19
N VAL A 207 -4.35 4.08 32.04
CA VAL A 207 -3.14 4.89 32.14
C VAL A 207 -2.61 5.07 30.73
N HIS A 208 -2.60 6.30 30.23
CA HIS A 208 -2.25 6.58 28.83
C HIS A 208 -1.25 7.72 28.72
N ASN A 209 -0.23 7.53 27.88
CA ASN A 209 0.78 8.55 27.60
C ASN A 209 1.43 9.13 28.88
N VAL A 210 1.81 8.25 29.80
CA VAL A 210 2.52 8.63 31.04
C VAL A 210 4.03 8.48 30.85
N SER A 211 4.79 9.42 31.40
CA SER A 211 6.25 9.41 31.41
C SER A 211 6.77 9.17 32.82
N ILE A 212 7.59 8.15 33.02
CA ILE A 212 8.21 7.84 34.31
C ILE A 212 9.72 7.81 34.13
N SER A 213 10.46 8.52 34.98
CA SER A 213 11.91 8.59 34.91
C SER A 213 12.58 8.59 36.28
N SER A 214 13.43 7.59 36.52
CA SER A 214 14.44 7.57 37.57
C SER A 214 15.71 6.89 37.06
N PRO A 215 16.88 7.15 37.68
CA PRO A 215 18.12 6.44 37.37
C PRO A 215 17.99 4.91 37.50
N TRP A 216 18.77 4.15 36.73
CA TRP A 216 18.74 2.68 36.73
C TRP A 216 19.10 2.07 38.10
N ASP A 217 19.82 2.80 38.94
CA ASP A 217 20.27 2.39 40.27
C ASP A 217 19.36 2.93 41.39
N SER A 218 18.18 3.49 41.08
CA SER A 218 17.25 3.97 42.10
C SER A 218 16.60 2.79 42.86
N PRO A 219 16.85 2.64 44.17
CA PRO A 219 16.48 1.44 44.91
C PRO A 219 14.96 1.30 45.09
N ASN A 220 14.43 0.11 44.78
CA ASN A 220 13.02 -0.30 44.99
C ASN A 220 11.99 0.63 44.32
N THR A 221 12.32 1.19 43.16
CA THR A 221 11.41 2.04 42.41
C THR A 221 10.74 1.29 41.26
N ASP A 222 9.50 0.87 41.45
CA ASP A 222 8.65 0.40 40.35
C ASP A 222 8.08 1.60 39.59
N GLY A 223 7.89 1.48 38.28
CA GLY A 223 7.16 2.45 37.48
C GLY A 223 5.67 2.41 37.81
N ILE A 224 4.97 1.40 37.29
CA ILE A 224 3.54 1.19 37.54
C ILE A 224 3.33 -0.16 38.23
N HIS A 225 2.84 -0.11 39.47
CA HIS A 225 2.52 -1.29 40.27
C HIS A 225 1.00 -1.56 40.28
N VAL A 226 0.58 -2.71 39.77
CA VAL A 226 -0.81 -3.17 39.72
C VAL A 226 -1.03 -4.29 40.72
N HIS A 227 -1.98 -4.09 41.65
CA HIS A 227 -2.30 -5.06 42.70
C HIS A 227 -3.81 -5.14 42.95
N SER A 228 -4.35 -6.36 43.02
CA SER A 228 -5.77 -6.62 43.27
C SER A 228 -6.72 -5.81 42.38
N SER A 229 -6.38 -5.64 41.09
CA SER A 229 -7.07 -4.71 40.19
C SER A 229 -7.53 -5.39 38.91
N SER A 230 -8.61 -4.89 38.29
CA SER A 230 -9.24 -5.50 37.10
C SER A 230 -9.47 -4.53 35.95
N PHE A 231 -9.41 -4.99 34.70
CA PHE A 231 -9.64 -4.15 33.51
C PHE A 231 -8.72 -2.93 33.48
N ILE A 232 -7.42 -3.17 33.55
CA ILE A 232 -6.40 -2.12 33.59
C ILE A 232 -5.74 -2.02 32.22
N ASN A 233 -5.74 -0.83 31.63
CA ASN A 233 -5.09 -0.56 30.36
C ASN A 233 -3.93 0.41 30.58
N ILE A 234 -2.69 -0.01 30.32
CA ILE A 234 -1.49 0.85 30.33
C ILE A 234 -1.03 0.98 28.88
N THR A 235 -1.08 2.18 28.30
CA THR A 235 -0.85 2.36 26.87
C THR A 235 0.06 3.54 26.56
N ASN A 236 0.88 3.41 25.51
CA ASN A 236 1.72 4.47 24.94
C ASN A 236 2.59 5.22 25.96
N SER A 237 3.11 4.52 26.97
CA SER A 237 3.86 5.13 28.07
C SER A 237 5.36 4.89 27.93
N THR A 238 6.18 5.77 28.51
CA THR A 238 7.64 5.61 28.58
C THR A 238 8.05 5.53 30.03
N ILE A 239 8.70 4.43 30.42
CA ILE A 239 8.93 4.10 31.83
C ILE A 239 10.40 3.68 32.01
N GLY A 240 11.17 4.51 32.70
CA GLY A 240 12.48 4.17 33.23
C GLY A 240 12.49 4.28 34.75
N ALA A 241 12.91 3.22 35.43
CA ALA A 241 13.01 3.18 36.89
C ALA A 241 14.13 2.22 37.31
N GLY A 242 14.54 2.21 38.57
CA GLY A 242 15.56 1.27 39.06
C GLY A 242 15.05 -0.13 39.43
N ASP A 243 13.73 -0.39 39.40
CA ASP A 243 13.11 -1.71 39.58
C ASP A 243 12.15 -1.97 38.39
N ASP A 244 11.03 -2.68 38.59
CA ASP A 244 10.11 -3.08 37.53
C ASP A 244 9.47 -1.88 36.82
N CYS A 245 9.51 -1.81 35.49
CA CYS A 245 8.78 -0.78 34.72
C CYS A 245 7.28 -0.90 34.97
N VAL A 246 6.77 -2.12 34.81
CA VAL A 246 5.40 -2.48 35.18
C VAL A 246 5.46 -3.77 35.99
N SER A 247 4.91 -3.73 37.19
CA SER A 247 4.80 -4.89 38.07
C SER A 247 3.34 -5.26 38.31
N ILE A 248 3.03 -6.55 38.17
CA ILE A 248 1.68 -7.09 38.36
C ILE A 248 1.72 -8.10 39.51
N SER A 249 0.86 -7.91 40.50
CA SER A 249 0.79 -8.70 41.73
C SER A 249 -0.55 -9.45 41.86
N THR A 250 -0.68 -10.27 42.90
CA THR A 250 -1.86 -11.10 43.20
C THR A 250 -3.20 -10.33 43.12
N GLY A 251 -4.25 -11.04 42.70
CA GLY A 251 -5.61 -10.52 42.53
C GLY A 251 -5.82 -9.64 41.29
N SER A 252 -4.86 -9.62 40.37
CA SER A 252 -4.94 -8.77 39.18
C SER A 252 -5.48 -9.55 37.97
N LEU A 253 -6.48 -8.99 37.30
CA LEU A 253 -7.22 -9.63 36.20
C LEU A 253 -7.38 -8.68 35.02
N ASP A 254 -7.36 -9.19 33.78
CA ASP A 254 -7.65 -8.38 32.58
C ASP A 254 -6.76 -7.13 32.49
N VAL A 255 -5.44 -7.32 32.49
CA VAL A 255 -4.46 -6.22 32.39
C VAL A 255 -3.82 -6.23 31.01
N LEU A 256 -3.92 -5.11 30.29
CA LEU A 256 -3.27 -4.88 29.01
C LEU A 256 -2.19 -3.80 29.16
N VAL A 257 -0.97 -4.12 28.76
CA VAL A 257 0.14 -3.19 28.59
C VAL A 257 0.49 -3.14 27.11
N SER A 258 0.40 -1.96 26.46
CA SER A 258 0.65 -1.86 25.02
C SER A 258 1.37 -0.59 24.58
N GLY A 259 2.20 -0.66 23.53
CA GLY A 259 2.89 0.52 22.99
C GLY A 259 3.87 1.16 23.98
N THR A 260 4.34 0.40 24.97
CA THR A 260 5.08 0.94 26.13
C THR A 260 6.58 0.70 25.97
N HIS A 261 7.36 1.76 26.18
CA HIS A 261 8.82 1.71 26.22
C HIS A 261 9.27 1.56 27.67
N CYS A 262 9.96 0.47 27.96
CA CYS A 262 10.49 0.14 29.27
C CYS A 262 12.02 0.19 29.23
N GLY A 263 12.64 0.92 30.16
CA GLY A 263 14.08 0.98 30.23
C GLY A 263 14.62 2.33 30.67
N PRO A 264 15.65 2.38 31.53
CA PRO A 264 16.28 1.24 32.22
C PRO A 264 15.39 0.65 33.33
N GLY A 265 15.83 -0.44 33.98
CA GLY A 265 15.15 -1.04 35.14
C GLY A 265 15.12 -2.57 35.13
N HIS A 266 14.19 -3.19 35.86
CA HIS A 266 14.02 -4.64 35.90
C HIS A 266 13.11 -5.23 34.81
N GLY A 267 12.47 -4.41 33.97
CA GLY A 267 11.60 -4.90 32.89
C GLY A 267 10.12 -5.03 33.26
N PHE A 268 9.42 -5.91 32.55
CA PHE A 268 8.04 -6.29 32.85
C PHE A 268 8.01 -7.51 33.76
N SER A 269 7.37 -7.37 34.93
CA SER A 269 7.35 -8.42 35.94
C SER A 269 5.95 -8.78 36.41
N ILE A 270 5.67 -10.07 36.44
CA ILE A 270 4.52 -10.63 37.16
C ILE A 270 5.06 -11.36 38.39
N GLY A 271 4.69 -10.87 39.57
CA GLY A 271 4.71 -11.70 40.76
C GLY A 271 5.32 -11.10 42.00
N SER A 272 6.25 -11.85 42.60
CA SER A 272 6.30 -12.13 44.05
C SER A 272 5.08 -12.95 44.52
N LEU A 273 4.54 -13.81 43.64
CA LEU A 273 3.39 -14.67 43.97
C LEU A 273 3.81 -15.75 44.96
N GLY A 274 2.87 -16.19 45.77
CA GLY A 274 3.08 -17.20 46.81
C GLY A 274 3.78 -16.69 48.06
N LYS A 275 3.97 -15.36 48.21
CA LYS A 275 4.63 -14.75 49.35
C LYS A 275 3.73 -14.73 50.59
N VAL A 276 2.43 -14.53 50.40
CA VAL A 276 1.45 -14.41 51.50
C VAL A 276 0.38 -15.51 51.40
N LYS A 277 -0.33 -15.75 52.50
CA LYS A 277 -1.45 -16.71 52.52
C LYS A 277 -2.67 -16.11 51.84
N ASN A 278 -3.45 -16.97 51.18
CA ASN A 278 -4.72 -16.61 50.52
C ASN A 278 -4.55 -15.59 49.39
N GLU A 279 -3.49 -15.72 48.59
CA GLU A 279 -3.36 -14.96 47.36
C GLU A 279 -4.46 -15.33 46.36
N GLU A 280 -5.02 -14.31 45.72
CA GLU A 280 -5.97 -14.43 44.62
C GLU A 280 -5.25 -14.68 43.29
N GLU A 281 -6.01 -15.20 42.32
CA GLU A 281 -5.49 -15.52 40.99
C GLU A 281 -4.96 -14.29 40.23
N VAL A 282 -3.98 -14.51 39.36
CA VAL A 282 -3.53 -13.52 38.37
C VAL A 282 -3.83 -14.08 36.98
N ARG A 283 -4.71 -13.44 36.21
CA ARG A 283 -5.20 -14.05 34.95
C ARG A 283 -5.55 -13.06 33.86
N ARG A 284 -5.38 -13.47 32.59
CA ARG A 284 -5.62 -12.64 31.39
C ARG A 284 -4.77 -11.37 31.40
N ILE A 285 -3.45 -11.58 31.40
CA ILE A 285 -2.46 -10.51 31.39
C ILE A 285 -1.80 -10.47 30.03
N LYS A 286 -1.75 -9.30 29.39
CA LYS A 286 -1.17 -9.15 28.07
C LYS A 286 -0.22 -7.97 27.99
N PHE A 287 1.01 -8.23 27.55
CA PHE A 287 1.98 -7.22 27.12
C PHE A 287 2.09 -7.32 25.59
N GLN A 288 1.83 -6.24 24.85
CA GLN A 288 1.88 -6.27 23.38
C GLN A 288 2.50 -5.01 22.75
N ASN A 289 3.32 -5.18 21.71
CA ASN A 289 3.93 -4.07 20.98
C ASN A 289 4.75 -3.15 21.90
N CYS A 290 5.72 -3.73 22.61
CA CYS A 290 6.54 -3.02 23.61
C CYS A 290 8.03 -3.06 23.24
N THR A 291 8.79 -2.10 23.74
CA THR A 291 10.26 -2.08 23.64
C THR A 291 10.86 -2.13 25.03
N VAL A 292 11.84 -3.00 25.26
CA VAL A 292 12.61 -3.08 26.51
C VAL A 292 14.06 -2.74 26.20
N ASN A 293 14.60 -1.68 26.79
CA ASN A 293 15.95 -1.18 26.49
C ASN A 293 16.81 -1.04 27.76
N GLY A 294 17.94 -1.74 27.80
CA GLY A 294 18.92 -1.61 28.88
C GLY A 294 18.39 -2.04 30.26
N ALA A 295 17.44 -2.97 30.29
CA ALA A 295 16.82 -3.49 31.51
C ALA A 295 17.44 -4.83 31.94
N ASP A 296 17.38 -5.16 33.23
CA ASP A 296 17.85 -6.44 33.77
C ASP A 296 17.01 -7.62 33.31
N ASN A 297 15.71 -7.42 33.08
CA ASN A 297 14.85 -8.47 32.57
C ASN A 297 13.92 -7.93 31.47
N GLY A 298 13.43 -8.82 30.62
CA GLY A 298 12.44 -8.49 29.59
C GLY A 298 11.03 -8.83 30.06
N ALA A 299 10.64 -10.08 29.87
CA ALA A 299 9.40 -10.68 30.33
C ALA A 299 9.69 -11.65 31.49
N ARG A 300 9.29 -11.28 32.72
CA ARG A 300 9.62 -12.01 33.94
C ARG A 300 8.38 -12.46 34.71
N ILE A 301 8.36 -13.71 35.17
CA ILE A 301 7.36 -14.25 36.12
C ILE A 301 8.10 -14.84 37.32
N LYS A 302 7.74 -14.44 38.54
CA LYS A 302 8.46 -14.82 39.78
C LYS A 302 7.53 -15.30 40.91
N THR A 303 7.76 -16.50 41.44
CA THR A 303 7.00 -17.09 42.57
C THR A 303 7.92 -17.56 43.71
N TRP A 304 7.44 -17.48 44.95
CA TRP A 304 8.21 -17.81 46.15
C TRP A 304 8.25 -19.33 46.41
N PRO A 305 9.37 -19.87 46.92
CA PRO A 305 9.45 -21.24 47.42
C PRO A 305 8.64 -21.40 48.71
N THR A 306 8.23 -22.63 49.02
CA THR A 306 7.36 -22.95 50.18
C THR A 306 6.06 -22.12 50.18
N SER A 307 5.56 -21.74 49.01
CA SER A 307 4.38 -20.90 48.89
C SER A 307 3.09 -21.65 49.25
N PRO A 308 2.06 -20.94 49.75
CA PRO A 308 0.68 -21.43 49.68
C PRO A 308 0.25 -21.66 48.22
N PRO A 309 -0.67 -22.60 47.94
CA PRO A 309 -1.22 -22.76 46.60
C PRO A 309 -1.96 -21.50 46.13
N SER A 310 -1.63 -21.03 44.92
CA SER A 310 -2.36 -20.01 44.14
C SER A 310 -2.14 -20.28 42.64
N GLU A 311 -2.70 -19.47 41.75
CA GLU A 311 -2.59 -19.67 40.31
C GLU A 311 -2.32 -18.36 39.55
N ALA A 312 -1.46 -18.45 38.53
CA ALA A 312 -1.35 -17.43 37.50
C ALA A 312 -1.47 -18.08 36.11
N SER A 313 -2.39 -17.56 35.28
CA SER A 313 -2.71 -18.18 34.00
C SER A 313 -3.17 -17.22 32.90
N ASP A 314 -3.20 -17.69 31.66
CA ASP A 314 -3.61 -16.92 30.47
C ASP A 314 -2.79 -15.61 30.35
N ILE A 315 -1.46 -15.76 30.26
CA ILE A 315 -0.52 -14.64 30.21
C ILE A 315 0.14 -14.62 28.84
N THR A 316 0.18 -13.46 28.19
CA THR A 316 0.80 -13.29 26.87
C THR A 316 1.80 -12.14 26.88
N PHE A 317 3.02 -12.41 26.41
CA PHE A 317 4.01 -11.41 26.02
C PHE A 317 4.18 -11.50 24.51
N GLU A 318 3.70 -10.51 23.75
CA GLU A 318 3.77 -10.51 22.29
C GLU A 318 4.39 -9.25 21.69
N ASP A 319 5.05 -9.39 20.55
CA ASP A 319 5.61 -8.28 19.77
C ASP A 319 6.53 -7.38 20.63
N ILE A 320 7.55 -7.98 21.26
CA ILE A 320 8.47 -7.27 22.15
C ILE A 320 9.86 -7.17 21.53
N LEU A 321 10.38 -5.95 21.39
CA LEU A 321 11.76 -5.69 21.01
C LEU A 321 12.64 -5.54 22.26
N MET A 322 13.70 -6.36 22.36
CA MET A 322 14.68 -6.33 23.45
C MET A 322 15.98 -5.67 22.96
N ILE A 323 16.46 -4.64 23.63
CA ILE A 323 17.70 -3.94 23.31
C ILE A 323 18.60 -4.01 24.54
N ASN A 324 19.69 -4.78 24.47
CA ASN A 324 20.66 -4.92 25.56
C ASN A 324 20.01 -5.29 26.90
N VAL A 325 19.17 -6.33 26.91
CA VAL A 325 18.42 -6.76 28.09
C VAL A 325 19.15 -7.91 28.78
N SER A 326 19.49 -7.81 30.07
CA SER A 326 20.29 -8.86 30.71
C SER A 326 19.61 -10.23 30.63
N ASN A 327 18.35 -10.34 31.09
CA ASN A 327 17.61 -11.59 31.12
C ASN A 327 16.23 -11.47 30.42
N PRO A 328 16.15 -11.73 29.12
CA PRO A 328 15.00 -11.28 28.31
C PRO A 328 13.73 -12.10 28.56
N ILE A 329 13.80 -13.42 28.83
CA ILE A 329 12.62 -14.22 29.22
C ILE A 329 12.95 -15.06 30.45
N ILE A 330 12.23 -14.84 31.56
CA ILE A 330 12.41 -15.59 32.80
C ILE A 330 11.07 -16.07 33.37
N ILE A 331 11.03 -17.35 33.75
CA ILE A 331 10.12 -17.85 34.78
C ILE A 331 11.00 -18.38 35.92
N ASP A 332 10.83 -17.85 37.13
CA ASP A 332 11.53 -18.32 38.33
C ASP A 332 10.52 -18.65 39.45
N GLN A 333 10.17 -19.93 39.57
CA GLN A 333 9.30 -20.42 40.63
C GLN A 333 10.04 -20.67 41.96
N GLU A 334 11.33 -20.32 42.06
CA GLU A 334 12.12 -20.46 43.28
C GLU A 334 12.73 -19.11 43.70
N TYR A 335 12.02 -18.02 43.38
CA TYR A 335 12.47 -16.65 43.60
C TYR A 335 12.63 -16.37 45.09
N CYS A 336 13.87 -16.15 45.51
CA CYS A 336 14.26 -15.97 46.91
C CYS A 336 15.26 -14.81 47.07
N PRO A 337 14.79 -13.56 46.98
CA PRO A 337 15.68 -12.40 47.09
C PRO A 337 16.39 -12.40 48.45
N SER A 338 17.68 -12.12 48.46
CA SER A 338 18.53 -12.05 49.67
C SER A 338 18.54 -13.32 50.54
N ASN A 339 18.20 -14.49 50.00
CA ASN A 339 18.05 -15.74 50.77
C ASN A 339 17.10 -15.60 51.98
N SER A 340 16.13 -14.68 51.91
CA SER A 340 15.22 -14.38 53.02
C SER A 340 14.01 -15.32 53.09
N CYS A 341 14.01 -16.39 52.30
CA CYS A 341 12.90 -17.35 52.19
C CYS A 341 13.28 -18.71 52.78
N ASN A 342 12.28 -19.54 53.04
CA ASN A 342 12.51 -20.95 53.34
C ASN A 342 12.58 -21.75 52.03
N THR A 343 13.73 -22.36 51.75
CA THR A 343 13.97 -23.17 50.55
C THR A 343 13.77 -24.68 50.78
N THR A 344 13.12 -25.08 51.88
CA THR A 344 12.90 -26.52 52.18
C THR A 344 11.92 -27.20 51.22
N SER A 345 11.11 -26.45 50.47
CA SER A 345 10.11 -26.98 49.55
C SER A 345 9.91 -26.05 48.36
N ALA A 346 9.61 -26.62 47.19
CA ALA A 346 9.36 -25.89 45.96
C ALA A 346 8.07 -25.06 46.04
N SER A 347 7.88 -24.11 45.12
CA SER A 347 6.65 -23.31 45.03
C SER A 347 5.41 -24.16 44.71
N LEU A 348 4.28 -23.82 45.32
CA LEU A 348 2.96 -24.39 45.03
C LEU A 348 2.09 -23.49 44.14
N VAL A 349 2.63 -22.36 43.66
CA VAL A 349 1.90 -21.51 42.70
C VAL A 349 1.83 -22.22 41.36
N LYS A 350 0.62 -22.44 40.84
CA LYS A 350 0.41 -23.02 39.52
C LYS A 350 0.60 -21.95 38.44
N LEU A 351 1.45 -22.22 37.45
CA LEU A 351 1.60 -21.40 36.25
C LEU A 351 1.04 -22.15 35.05
N SER A 352 0.06 -21.59 34.33
CA SER A 352 -0.54 -22.25 33.16
C SER A 352 -0.90 -21.32 32.00
N ASN A 353 -0.85 -21.81 30.75
CA ASN A 353 -1.22 -21.06 29.55
C ASN A 353 -0.45 -19.73 29.41
N ILE A 354 0.87 -19.82 29.28
CA ILE A 354 1.74 -18.64 29.15
C ILE A 354 2.35 -18.65 27.75
N GLU A 355 2.16 -17.59 26.99
CA GLU A 355 2.64 -17.45 25.63
C GLU A 355 3.66 -16.30 25.52
N PHE A 356 4.79 -16.59 24.89
CA PHE A 356 5.81 -15.62 24.50
C PHE A 356 5.89 -15.64 22.96
N LYS A 357 5.51 -14.56 22.30
CA LYS A 357 5.30 -14.52 20.85
C LYS A 357 6.01 -13.34 20.18
N ASN A 358 6.72 -13.57 19.08
CA ASN A 358 7.41 -12.53 18.31
C ASN A 358 8.28 -11.61 19.20
N ILE A 359 9.14 -12.21 20.01
CA ILE A 359 10.08 -11.50 20.89
C ILE A 359 11.45 -11.53 20.22
N ARG A 360 12.03 -10.37 19.90
CA ARG A 360 13.33 -10.31 19.21
C ARG A 360 14.29 -9.32 19.86
N GLY A 361 15.60 -9.54 19.80
CA GLY A 361 16.56 -8.59 20.35
C GLY A 361 17.89 -9.14 20.85
N THR A 362 18.57 -8.38 21.71
CA THR A 362 19.87 -8.75 22.30
C THR A 362 19.82 -9.00 23.82
N TYR A 363 20.64 -9.94 24.33
CA TYR A 363 20.69 -10.30 25.76
C TYR A 363 22.02 -10.71 26.37
N SER A 364 22.41 -10.17 27.54
CA SER A 364 23.77 -10.36 28.06
C SER A 364 23.96 -11.48 29.10
N SER A 365 22.90 -12.17 29.55
CA SER A 365 23.04 -13.30 30.48
C SER A 365 23.44 -14.60 29.79
N ASP A 366 23.78 -15.63 30.59
CA ASP A 366 24.12 -16.98 30.08
C ASP A 366 22.97 -17.64 29.28
N PHE A 367 21.73 -17.18 29.45
CA PHE A 367 20.55 -17.79 28.84
C PHE A 367 19.55 -16.73 28.34
N GLY A 368 19.25 -16.74 27.05
CA GLY A 368 18.18 -15.90 26.48
C GLY A 368 16.78 -16.33 26.93
N VAL A 369 16.59 -17.57 27.39
CA VAL A 369 15.32 -18.01 27.98
C VAL A 369 15.63 -18.90 29.17
N ASN A 370 15.16 -18.52 30.37
CA ASN A 370 15.37 -19.28 31.60
C ASN A 370 14.02 -19.61 32.25
N LEU A 371 13.58 -20.86 32.12
CA LEU A 371 12.32 -21.35 32.67
C LEU A 371 12.60 -22.33 33.82
N ARG A 372 12.62 -21.81 35.04
CA ARG A 372 12.77 -22.59 36.27
C ARG A 372 11.41 -22.82 36.91
N CYS A 373 10.79 -23.94 36.55
CA CYS A 373 9.53 -24.36 37.14
C CYS A 373 9.71 -25.17 38.44
N SER A 374 8.69 -25.17 39.28
CA SER A 374 8.64 -25.91 40.55
C SER A 374 8.67 -27.42 40.31
N SER A 375 9.38 -28.14 41.18
CA SER A 375 9.45 -29.60 41.13
C SER A 375 8.18 -30.30 41.65
N ILE A 376 7.25 -29.56 42.27
CA ILE A 376 5.99 -30.09 42.81
C ILE A 376 4.81 -29.69 41.93
N VAL A 377 4.79 -28.45 41.44
CA VAL A 377 3.74 -27.91 40.57
C VAL A 377 4.42 -27.34 39.32
N ALA A 378 4.63 -28.19 38.32
CA ALA A 378 5.28 -27.80 37.07
C ALA A 378 4.44 -26.75 36.31
N CYS A 379 5.11 -25.93 35.51
CA CYS A 379 4.43 -25.04 34.56
C CYS A 379 3.68 -25.87 33.50
N GLU A 380 2.46 -25.45 33.16
CA GLU A 380 1.61 -26.11 32.14
C GLU A 380 1.40 -25.18 30.94
N ASN A 381 1.42 -25.70 29.70
CA ASN A 381 1.14 -24.95 28.48
C ASN A 381 1.96 -23.64 28.33
N ILE A 382 3.28 -23.74 28.44
CA ILE A 382 4.20 -22.63 28.11
C ILE A 382 4.55 -22.72 26.63
N THR A 383 4.27 -21.66 25.87
CA THR A 383 4.47 -21.62 24.42
C THR A 383 5.43 -20.49 24.04
N LEU A 384 6.44 -20.80 23.23
CA LEU A 384 7.38 -19.85 22.64
C LEU A 384 7.18 -19.87 21.12
N ILE A 385 6.81 -18.74 20.51
CA ILE A 385 6.54 -18.59 19.08
C ILE A 385 7.38 -17.42 18.56
N ASP A 386 8.19 -17.63 17.53
CA ASP A 386 8.99 -16.56 16.91
C ASP A 386 9.86 -15.75 17.90
N VAL A 387 10.55 -16.44 18.81
CA VAL A 387 11.50 -15.83 19.76
C VAL A 387 12.92 -15.85 19.17
N ASN A 388 13.49 -14.68 18.88
CA ASN A 388 14.81 -14.49 18.26
C ASN A 388 15.71 -13.58 19.12
N LEU A 389 16.47 -14.18 20.03
CA LEU A 389 17.32 -13.48 20.98
C LEU A 389 18.79 -13.80 20.71
N ASN A 390 19.65 -12.79 20.68
CA ASN A 390 21.07 -12.91 20.35
C ASN A 390 21.94 -12.35 21.49
N GLU A 391 23.07 -12.98 21.81
CA GLU A 391 24.01 -12.40 22.79
C GLU A 391 24.58 -11.08 22.24
N PRO A 392 24.67 -9.99 23.04
CA PRO A 392 25.47 -8.84 22.73
C PRO A 392 26.92 -9.31 22.81
N MET A 393 27.73 -8.81 21.91
CA MET A 393 29.12 -9.26 21.79
C MET A 393 30.00 -8.75 22.96
N GLY A 394 29.98 -9.41 24.13
CA GLY A 394 31.07 -9.35 25.13
C GLY A 394 30.82 -8.61 26.47
N PRO A 395 31.76 -8.70 27.44
CA PRO A 395 31.58 -8.28 28.84
C PRO A 395 31.59 -6.76 29.14
N SER A 396 31.29 -6.42 30.40
CA SER A 396 31.07 -5.04 30.89
C SER A 396 32.36 -4.20 30.95
N PHE A 397 32.52 -3.32 29.98
CA PHE A 397 33.56 -2.31 29.95
C PHE A 397 33.05 -0.88 30.26
N PRO A 398 33.92 0.10 30.64
CA PRO A 398 33.52 1.48 30.92
C PRO A 398 32.88 2.20 29.72
N TYR A 399 31.72 2.86 29.96
CA TYR A 399 30.99 3.66 28.98
C TYR A 399 31.62 5.05 28.79
N GLU A 400 32.11 5.35 27.58
CA GLU A 400 32.74 6.63 27.24
C GLU A 400 32.05 7.32 26.04
N VAL A 401 31.80 8.63 26.16
CA VAL A 401 31.18 9.45 25.10
C VAL A 401 32.25 10.29 24.39
N PHE A 402 32.40 10.04 23.10
CA PHE A 402 33.34 10.70 22.20
C PHE A 402 32.59 11.76 21.37
N ASP A 403 32.62 13.00 21.85
CA ASP A 403 31.98 14.15 21.23
C ASP A 403 32.88 14.79 20.15
N VAL A 404 32.41 14.91 18.91
CA VAL A 404 33.19 15.47 17.78
C VAL A 404 33.74 16.87 18.03
N SER A 405 33.06 17.69 18.85
CA SER A 405 33.54 19.05 19.20
C SER A 405 34.86 19.00 19.98
N LYS A 406 35.07 17.97 20.81
CA LYS A 406 36.31 17.74 21.55
C LYS A 406 37.48 17.32 20.66
N PHE A 407 37.20 16.92 19.43
CA PHE A 407 38.18 16.54 18.42
C PHE A 407 38.38 17.61 17.34
N GLY A 408 37.81 18.81 17.56
CA GLY A 408 38.01 19.99 16.72
C GLY A 408 36.94 20.22 15.66
N ALA A 409 35.78 19.55 15.75
CA ALA A 409 34.66 19.86 14.87
C ALA A 409 34.05 21.24 15.22
N SER A 410 33.73 22.02 14.19
CA SER A 410 33.16 23.36 14.26
C SER A 410 31.77 23.39 13.60
N PRO A 411 30.70 23.74 14.34
CA PRO A 411 29.31 23.70 13.87
C PRO A 411 28.90 24.95 13.05
N ASN A 412 29.66 25.34 12.04
CA ASN A 412 29.44 26.56 11.27
C ASN A 412 29.03 26.35 9.80
N ALA A 413 28.77 25.10 9.37
CA ALA A 413 28.47 24.72 7.98
C ALA A 413 29.55 25.06 6.93
N GLU A 414 30.72 25.57 7.33
CA GLU A 414 31.78 26.05 6.44
C GLU A 414 33.09 25.29 6.63
N SER A 415 33.47 25.04 7.89
CA SER A 415 34.69 24.32 8.23
C SER A 415 34.55 22.85 7.85
N ASP A 416 35.57 22.31 7.17
CA ASP A 416 35.65 20.87 6.91
C ASP A 416 35.92 20.10 8.22
N ASN A 417 34.92 19.33 8.65
CA ASN A 417 34.96 18.56 9.89
C ASN A 417 35.36 17.09 9.69
N THR A 418 35.68 16.67 8.46
CA THR A 418 35.94 15.26 8.12
C THR A 418 37.00 14.64 9.04
N LEU A 419 38.12 15.34 9.25
CA LEU A 419 39.21 14.85 10.08
C LEU A 419 38.83 14.77 11.57
N ALA A 420 37.98 15.68 12.05
CA ALA A 420 37.50 15.63 13.43
C ALA A 420 36.61 14.41 13.64
N PHE A 421 35.65 14.17 12.72
CA PHE A 421 34.77 13.00 12.73
C PHE A 421 35.57 11.70 12.62
N GLU A 422 36.59 11.64 11.74
CA GLU A 422 37.46 10.47 11.60
C GLU A 422 38.22 10.17 12.91
N LYS A 423 38.79 11.20 13.56
CA LYS A 423 39.49 11.04 14.84
C LYS A 423 38.56 10.60 15.96
N THR A 424 37.37 11.18 16.04
CA THR A 424 36.36 10.81 17.04
C THR A 424 35.90 9.38 16.83
N TRP A 425 35.64 8.98 15.59
CA TRP A 425 35.26 7.61 15.27
C TRP A 425 36.34 6.63 15.68
N TRP A 426 37.61 6.90 15.35
CA TRP A 426 38.68 6.01 15.76
C TRP A 426 38.92 5.99 17.26
N ALA A 427 38.64 7.08 17.97
CA ALA A 427 38.69 7.10 19.43
C ALA A 427 37.59 6.22 20.03
N ALA A 428 36.34 6.39 19.57
CA ALA A 428 35.20 5.58 19.99
C ALA A 428 35.36 4.10 19.61
N CYS A 429 35.61 3.83 18.33
CA CYS A 429 35.70 2.49 17.78
C CYS A 429 36.88 1.68 18.31
N ASN A 430 37.98 2.31 18.74
CA ASN A 430 39.09 1.60 19.39
C ASN A 430 38.97 1.54 20.91
N HIS A 431 37.94 2.16 21.50
CA HIS A 431 37.79 2.20 22.94
C HIS A 431 37.67 0.80 23.53
N GLN A 432 38.41 0.62 24.62
CA GLN A 432 38.33 -0.41 25.66
C GLN A 432 36.96 -0.47 26.34
N GLY A 433 35.84 -0.42 25.62
CA GLY A 433 34.55 -0.39 26.28
C GLY A 433 33.33 0.02 25.54
N ARG A 434 32.21 0.07 26.28
CA ARG A 434 31.00 0.66 25.74
C ARG A 434 31.36 2.09 25.31
N SER A 435 30.99 2.48 24.10
CA SER A 435 31.38 3.79 23.59
C SER A 435 30.27 4.38 22.76
N LYS A 436 30.09 5.69 22.89
CA LYS A 436 29.19 6.47 22.04
C LYS A 436 29.97 7.47 21.20
N PHE A 437 29.79 7.41 19.89
CA PHE A 437 30.15 8.49 18.97
C PHE A 437 29.03 9.54 18.99
N TYR A 438 29.34 10.77 19.39
CA TYR A 438 28.34 11.81 19.59
C TYR A 438 28.60 13.04 18.71
N VAL A 439 27.58 13.43 17.94
CA VAL A 439 27.54 14.70 17.20
C VAL A 439 26.50 15.61 17.86
N PRO A 440 26.92 16.70 18.54
CA PRO A 440 26.00 17.62 19.18
C PRO A 440 25.23 18.45 18.16
N GLU A 441 24.22 19.20 18.63
CA GLU A 441 23.49 20.16 17.81
C GLU A 441 24.42 21.18 17.14
N GLY A 442 24.12 21.53 15.89
CA GLY A 442 24.93 22.40 15.06
C GLY A 442 24.91 21.96 13.60
N ARG A 443 25.47 22.77 12.69
CA ARG A 443 25.57 22.42 11.25
C ARG A 443 27.02 22.10 10.90
N PHE A 444 27.31 20.89 10.45
CA PHE A 444 28.67 20.43 10.19
C PHE A 444 28.85 20.08 8.70
N LEU A 445 29.73 20.79 8.01
CA LEU A 445 30.21 20.36 6.70
C LEU A 445 31.16 19.18 6.90
N VAL A 446 30.83 18.03 6.31
CA VAL A 446 31.61 16.78 6.44
C VAL A 446 31.82 16.21 5.05
N GLY A 447 33.08 16.00 4.66
CA GLY A 447 33.45 15.33 3.41
C GLY A 447 33.04 13.86 3.35
N ALA A 448 33.37 13.19 2.24
CA ALA A 448 33.16 11.75 2.12
C ALA A 448 33.98 11.01 3.18
N ILE A 449 33.31 10.22 4.01
CA ILE A 449 33.91 9.52 5.15
C ILE A 449 33.34 8.10 5.25
N GLN A 450 34.19 7.15 5.63
CA GLN A 450 33.79 5.78 5.92
C GLN A 450 34.24 5.40 7.34
N PHE A 451 33.27 5.23 8.22
CA PHE A 451 33.40 4.69 9.55
C PHE A 451 33.52 3.18 9.48
N LYS A 452 34.76 2.71 9.60
CA LYS A 452 35.10 1.30 9.42
C LYS A 452 35.30 0.62 10.77
N GLY A 453 34.73 -0.58 10.91
CA GLY A 453 34.99 -1.51 12.00
C GLY A 453 35.98 -2.62 11.60
N PRO A 454 36.01 -3.75 12.35
CA PRO A 454 35.25 -3.98 13.57
C PRO A 454 35.74 -3.06 14.70
N CYS A 455 34.81 -2.59 15.52
CA CYS A 455 35.16 -1.83 16.71
C CYS A 455 35.56 -2.76 17.85
N ARG A 456 36.41 -2.27 18.76
CA ARG A 456 36.91 -2.98 19.94
C ARG A 456 35.97 -2.91 21.14
N THR A 457 34.87 -2.17 21.01
CA THR A 457 33.81 -2.09 22.01
C THR A 457 33.22 -3.48 22.27
N GLU A 458 32.98 -3.83 23.54
CA GLU A 458 32.31 -5.08 23.97
C GLU A 458 30.78 -4.94 24.03
N SER A 459 30.21 -3.88 23.43
CA SER A 459 28.75 -3.68 23.35
C SER A 459 28.35 -3.08 22.02
N THR A 460 27.04 -2.85 21.83
CA THR A 460 26.53 -2.05 20.73
C THR A 460 27.31 -0.73 20.61
N MET A 461 27.83 -0.43 19.42
CA MET A 461 28.43 0.87 19.12
C MET A 461 27.29 1.89 18.97
N GLU A 462 27.17 2.82 19.92
CA GLU A 462 26.17 3.87 19.86
C GLU A 462 26.67 5.04 18.99
N VAL A 463 25.88 5.46 18.02
CA VAL A 463 26.16 6.62 17.16
C VAL A 463 24.97 7.57 17.24
N GLU A 464 25.12 8.63 18.02
CA GLU A 464 24.09 9.63 18.21
C GLU A 464 24.42 10.89 17.42
N ILE A 465 23.56 11.25 16.47
CA ILE A 465 23.72 12.43 15.61
C ILE A 465 22.57 13.40 15.83
N THR A 466 22.80 14.44 16.62
CA THR A 466 21.81 15.52 16.86
C THR A 466 22.00 16.74 15.96
N GLY A 467 23.23 17.02 15.51
CA GLY A 467 23.51 18.12 14.57
C GLY A 467 23.26 17.76 13.11
N ASP A 468 22.90 18.74 12.29
CA ASP A 468 22.74 18.60 10.83
C ASP A 468 24.09 18.38 10.15
N LEU A 469 24.16 17.36 9.30
CA LEU A 469 25.34 17.10 8.47
C LEU A 469 25.09 17.60 7.06
N ILE A 470 26.12 18.20 6.46
CA ILE A 470 26.03 18.80 5.13
C ILE A 470 27.13 18.23 4.24
N ALA A 471 26.76 17.73 3.07
CA ALA A 471 27.70 17.18 2.10
C ALA A 471 28.43 18.28 1.29
N PRO A 472 29.67 18.03 0.81
CA PRO A 472 30.29 18.81 -0.25
C PRO A 472 29.43 18.81 -1.52
N THR A 473 29.54 19.85 -2.34
CA THR A 473 28.75 19.96 -3.58
C THR A 473 29.35 19.17 -4.74
N GLY A 474 30.67 19.08 -4.83
CA GLY A 474 31.37 18.49 -5.97
C GLY A 474 31.23 16.97 -6.04
N ILE A 475 30.72 16.43 -7.16
CA ILE A 475 30.62 14.97 -7.39
C ILE A 475 32.00 14.26 -7.32
N LYS A 476 33.08 14.98 -7.60
CA LYS A 476 34.46 14.46 -7.53
C LYS A 476 34.93 14.24 -6.09
N ASP A 477 34.28 14.85 -5.10
CA ASP A 477 34.65 14.76 -3.69
C ASP A 477 34.24 13.42 -3.05
N PHE A 478 33.55 12.55 -3.80
CA PHE A 478 33.04 11.24 -3.35
C PHE A 478 33.68 10.10 -4.15
N PRO A 479 34.95 9.74 -3.91
CA PRO A 479 35.68 8.75 -4.70
C PRO A 479 35.11 7.32 -4.58
N LEU A 480 34.38 7.03 -3.51
CA LEU A 480 33.76 5.72 -3.23
C LEU A 480 32.27 5.65 -3.56
N ASN A 481 31.72 6.63 -4.28
CA ASN A 481 30.28 6.69 -4.59
C ASN A 481 29.39 6.69 -3.34
N GLN A 482 29.89 7.20 -2.21
CA GLN A 482 29.16 7.35 -0.96
C GLN A 482 29.64 8.57 -0.20
N TRP A 483 28.78 9.15 0.63
CA TRP A 483 29.10 10.26 1.52
C TRP A 483 29.44 9.78 2.93
N ILE A 484 28.48 9.25 3.69
CA ILE A 484 28.72 8.70 5.02
C ILE A 484 28.53 7.19 4.94
N GLY A 485 29.61 6.43 5.12
CA GLY A 485 29.58 4.98 5.12
C GLY A 485 29.87 4.40 6.49
N PHE A 486 29.11 3.39 6.91
CA PHE A 486 29.43 2.49 8.02
C PHE A 486 29.75 1.12 7.42
N SER A 487 30.89 0.52 7.79
CA SER A 487 31.29 -0.74 7.17
C SER A 487 32.00 -1.70 8.10
N GLN A 488 31.79 -3.00 7.90
CA GLN A 488 32.40 -4.07 8.69
C GLN A 488 32.09 -3.95 10.18
N LEU A 489 30.82 -3.73 10.51
CA LEU A 489 30.34 -3.54 11.87
C LEU A 489 29.32 -4.61 12.25
N ASN A 490 29.32 -5.01 13.51
CA ASN A 490 28.25 -5.79 14.09
C ASN A 490 27.75 -5.02 15.30
N ASP A 491 26.44 -4.98 15.49
CA ASP A 491 25.80 -4.36 16.66
C ASP A 491 26.07 -2.84 16.72
N ILE A 492 25.58 -2.07 15.73
CA ILE A 492 25.59 -0.59 15.77
C ILE A 492 24.16 -0.06 15.97
N PHE A 493 24.01 0.93 16.84
CA PHE A 493 22.77 1.69 17.02
C PHE A 493 23.00 3.14 16.57
N LEU A 494 22.49 3.48 15.38
CA LEU A 494 22.59 4.80 14.78
C LEU A 494 21.26 5.55 14.97
N TYR A 495 21.26 6.67 15.70
CA TYR A 495 20.04 7.42 15.97
C TYR A 495 20.26 8.93 16.13
N GLY A 496 19.18 9.71 16.05
CA GLY A 496 19.16 11.14 16.40
C GLY A 496 18.34 12.02 15.45
N SER A 497 17.87 13.17 15.91
CA SER A 497 16.88 14.03 15.23
C SER A 497 17.45 14.92 14.10
N THR A 498 18.44 14.44 13.36
CA THR A 498 19.25 15.21 12.41
C THR A 498 18.70 15.19 10.97
N ASN A 499 19.04 16.22 10.18
CA ASN A 499 18.98 16.16 8.72
C ASN A 499 20.37 15.93 8.09
N LEU A 500 20.55 14.81 7.40
CA LEU A 500 21.69 14.53 6.52
C LEU A 500 21.38 15.09 5.13
N ASP A 501 21.84 16.31 4.86
CA ASP A 501 21.61 17.02 3.59
C ASP A 501 22.69 16.65 2.56
N GLY A 502 22.30 15.81 1.61
CA GLY A 502 23.12 15.34 0.51
C GLY A 502 23.38 16.40 -0.57
N ARG A 503 22.70 17.56 -0.58
CA ARG A 503 22.92 18.69 -1.50
C ARG A 503 22.97 18.33 -2.99
N GLY A 504 22.11 17.43 -3.45
CA GLY A 504 21.97 17.04 -4.85
C GLY A 504 21.45 18.17 -5.75
N ASP A 505 20.55 18.99 -5.22
CA ASP A 505 19.94 20.17 -5.82
C ASP A 505 20.94 21.24 -6.26
N VAL A 506 22.08 21.32 -5.58
CA VAL A 506 23.05 22.39 -5.82
C VAL A 506 23.80 22.18 -7.14
N GLU A 507 24.37 21.00 -7.34
CA GLU A 507 25.24 20.70 -8.48
C GLU A 507 24.86 19.40 -9.21
N ALA A 508 24.59 18.32 -8.49
CA ALA A 508 24.47 16.99 -9.09
C ALA A 508 23.29 16.88 -10.06
N TRP A 509 22.11 17.36 -9.67
CA TRP A 509 20.91 17.30 -10.51
C TRP A 509 20.95 18.28 -11.69
N LYS A 510 21.92 19.20 -11.74
CA LYS A 510 22.09 20.19 -12.82
C LYS A 510 23.12 19.77 -13.87
N GLN A 511 23.73 18.58 -13.74
CA GLN A 511 24.70 18.10 -14.72
C GLN A 511 24.01 17.56 -15.97
N LYS A 512 24.58 17.84 -17.15
CA LYS A 512 24.08 17.33 -18.44
C LYS A 512 23.90 15.81 -18.49
N SER A 513 24.76 15.08 -17.80
CA SER A 513 24.65 13.62 -17.68
C SER A 513 23.35 13.19 -16.99
N CYS A 514 22.75 14.02 -16.13
CA CYS A 514 21.52 13.73 -15.40
C CYS A 514 20.23 14.25 -16.09
N GLU A 515 20.32 14.88 -17.27
CA GLU A 515 19.17 15.47 -17.99
C GLU A 515 18.15 14.42 -18.50
N ASP A 516 18.58 13.17 -18.74
CA ASP A 516 17.73 12.05 -19.18
C ASP A 516 17.45 11.03 -18.06
N SER A 517 17.37 11.45 -16.79
CA SER A 517 17.14 10.57 -15.62
C SER A 517 18.20 9.46 -15.42
N LYS A 518 19.43 9.68 -15.90
CA LYS A 518 20.56 8.73 -15.80
C LYS A 518 21.88 9.41 -15.44
N CYS A 519 22.14 9.61 -14.16
CA CYS A 519 23.41 10.13 -13.69
C CYS A 519 24.55 9.10 -13.85
N ASP A 520 25.69 9.53 -14.40
CA ASP A 520 26.89 8.68 -14.60
C ASP A 520 27.52 8.19 -13.29
N LYS A 521 27.26 8.87 -12.17
CA LYS A 521 27.82 8.56 -10.85
C LYS A 521 26.78 8.78 -9.76
N LEU A 522 26.31 7.68 -9.16
CA LEU A 522 25.37 7.69 -8.04
C LEU A 522 26.16 7.76 -6.75
N ILE A 523 25.88 8.75 -5.91
CA ILE A 523 26.53 8.90 -4.60
C ILE A 523 25.48 8.66 -3.52
N THR A 524 25.67 7.59 -2.75
CA THR A 524 24.80 7.25 -1.62
C THR A 524 25.03 8.21 -0.44
N SER A 525 23.97 8.74 0.17
CA SER A 525 24.11 9.65 1.32
C SER A 525 24.55 8.90 2.59
N LEU A 526 23.89 7.80 2.92
CA LEU A 526 24.21 6.91 4.03
C LEU A 526 24.33 5.46 3.56
N SER A 527 25.49 4.82 3.74
CA SER A 527 25.71 3.41 3.36
C SER A 527 26.04 2.56 4.58
N LEU A 528 25.46 1.37 4.67
CA LEU A 528 25.81 0.34 5.64
C LEU A 528 26.27 -0.90 4.87
N ASP A 529 27.58 -1.10 4.81
CA ASP A 529 28.21 -2.16 4.00
C ASP A 529 28.79 -3.26 4.91
N ASN A 530 28.31 -4.49 4.78
CA ASN A 530 28.70 -5.61 5.64
C ASN A 530 28.47 -5.29 7.13
N VAL A 531 27.22 -4.91 7.44
CA VAL A 531 26.77 -4.54 8.80
C VAL A 531 25.74 -5.54 9.31
N SER A 532 25.85 -5.99 10.56
CA SER A 532 24.88 -6.94 11.12
C SER A 532 24.33 -6.58 12.51
N ASN A 533 23.16 -7.12 12.88
CA ASN A 533 22.52 -6.97 14.19
C ASN A 533 22.35 -5.50 14.62
N SER A 534 21.89 -4.64 13.73
CA SER A 534 21.99 -3.18 13.89
C SER A 534 20.66 -2.46 13.78
N ILE A 535 20.56 -1.28 14.39
CA ILE A 535 19.35 -0.45 14.39
C ILE A 535 19.71 0.94 13.87
N ILE A 536 18.87 1.46 12.97
CA ILE A 536 18.91 2.83 12.46
C ILE A 536 17.56 3.46 12.79
N GLU A 537 17.54 4.53 13.59
CA GLU A 537 16.31 5.09 14.13
C GLU A 537 16.26 6.62 14.11
N ASN A 538 15.10 7.20 13.78
CA ASN A 538 14.81 8.63 13.91
C ASN A 538 15.70 9.57 13.05
N ILE A 539 16.39 9.06 12.03
CA ILE A 539 17.26 9.84 11.14
C ILE A 539 16.45 10.46 9.99
N SER A 540 16.78 11.70 9.58
CA SER A 540 16.28 12.30 8.35
C SER A 540 17.38 12.43 7.28
N LEU A 541 17.08 12.09 6.02
CA LEU A 541 17.96 12.22 4.86
C LEU A 541 17.28 13.12 3.82
N SER A 542 18.01 14.09 3.28
CA SER A 542 17.45 14.97 2.24
C SER A 542 18.39 15.20 1.07
N ASN A 543 17.82 15.49 -0.10
CA ASN A 543 18.53 15.92 -1.31
C ASN A 543 19.71 15.02 -1.70
N ALA A 544 19.54 13.70 -1.75
CA ALA A 544 20.63 12.81 -2.12
C ALA A 544 21.12 13.05 -3.58
N LYS A 545 22.42 12.83 -3.81
CA LYS A 545 23.03 12.85 -5.16
C LYS A 545 22.82 11.55 -5.95
N GLY A 546 22.18 10.56 -5.32
CA GLY A 546 21.91 9.19 -5.77
C GLY A 546 21.03 8.56 -4.69
N PHE A 547 21.35 7.36 -4.21
CA PHE A 547 20.57 6.72 -3.15
C PHE A 547 20.64 7.49 -1.81
N HIS A 548 19.55 7.51 -1.05
CA HIS A 548 19.57 8.11 0.30
C HIS A 548 20.21 7.15 1.29
N LEU A 549 19.66 5.95 1.44
CA LEU A 549 20.16 4.91 2.32
C LEU A 549 20.45 3.63 1.53
N ARG A 550 21.64 3.05 1.69
CA ARG A 550 21.99 1.74 1.12
C ARG A 550 22.37 0.75 2.21
N LEU A 551 21.78 -0.43 2.18
CA LEU A 551 22.13 -1.62 2.95
C LEU A 551 22.75 -2.63 1.99
N ASP A 552 24.05 -2.86 2.09
CA ASP A 552 24.77 -3.81 1.25
C ASP A 552 25.41 -4.89 2.13
N SER A 553 25.19 -6.16 1.79
CA SER A 553 25.75 -7.30 2.53
C SER A 553 25.40 -7.27 4.03
N ALA A 554 24.24 -6.69 4.38
CA ALA A 554 23.81 -6.47 5.75
C ALA A 554 22.97 -7.65 6.28
N SER A 555 22.92 -7.86 7.60
CA SER A 555 22.14 -8.95 8.19
C SER A 555 21.48 -8.58 9.51
N ASN A 556 20.19 -8.86 9.70
CA ASN A 556 19.47 -8.52 10.94
C ASN A 556 19.55 -7.03 11.26
N VAL A 557 19.11 -6.18 10.32
CA VAL A 557 19.15 -4.72 10.46
C VAL A 557 17.76 -4.14 10.47
N THR A 558 17.43 -3.32 11.48
CA THR A 558 16.16 -2.59 11.56
C THR A 558 16.35 -1.13 11.20
N VAL A 559 15.58 -0.62 10.24
CA VAL A 559 15.45 0.80 9.91
C VAL A 559 14.07 1.25 10.41
N HIS A 560 14.01 2.16 11.38
CA HIS A 560 12.76 2.54 12.04
C HIS A 560 12.60 4.06 12.10
N ASN A 561 11.40 4.55 11.78
CA ASN A 561 11.06 5.98 11.86
C ASN A 561 12.07 6.89 11.13
N VAL A 562 12.52 6.47 9.93
CA VAL A 562 13.42 7.27 9.09
C VAL A 562 12.60 8.16 8.16
N SER A 563 13.02 9.42 8.01
CA SER A 563 12.42 10.35 7.06
C SER A 563 13.35 10.58 5.87
N ILE A 564 12.86 10.42 4.65
CA ILE A 564 13.61 10.68 3.42
C ILE A 564 12.84 11.71 2.60
N SER A 565 13.52 12.76 2.12
CA SER A 565 12.89 13.80 1.31
C SER A 565 13.79 14.30 0.18
N SER A 566 13.33 14.13 -1.05
CA SER A 566 13.86 14.79 -2.25
C SER A 566 12.71 15.15 -3.20
N PRO A 567 12.89 16.11 -4.13
CA PRO A 567 11.90 16.41 -5.17
C PRO A 567 11.57 15.18 -6.03
N TRP A 568 10.33 15.10 -6.51
CA TRP A 568 9.85 13.96 -7.32
C TRP A 568 10.60 13.80 -8.66
N ASP A 569 11.23 14.86 -9.16
CA ASP A 569 12.02 14.90 -10.39
C ASP A 569 13.53 14.75 -10.13
N SER A 570 13.94 14.43 -8.90
CA SER A 570 15.34 14.19 -8.58
C SER A 570 15.87 12.90 -9.25
N PRO A 571 16.94 12.96 -10.04
CA PRO A 571 17.38 11.85 -10.87
C PRO A 571 18.08 10.75 -10.06
N ASN A 572 17.62 9.49 -10.22
CA ASN A 572 18.24 8.27 -9.66
C ASN A 572 18.41 8.29 -8.14
N THR A 573 17.46 8.91 -7.43
CA THR A 573 17.45 8.89 -5.98
C THR A 573 16.50 7.83 -5.46
N ASP A 574 17.02 6.64 -5.17
CA ASP A 574 16.29 5.64 -4.39
C ASP A 574 16.21 6.13 -2.92
N GLY A 575 15.13 5.79 -2.23
CA GLY A 575 14.99 5.98 -0.79
C GLY A 575 15.88 5.02 -0.02
N ILE A 576 15.43 3.77 0.14
CA ILE A 576 16.22 2.72 0.81
C ILE A 576 16.55 1.60 -0.17
N HIS A 577 17.83 1.40 -0.45
CA HIS A 577 18.34 0.37 -1.34
C HIS A 577 18.90 -0.81 -0.55
N VAL A 578 18.41 -2.02 -0.79
CA VAL A 578 18.84 -3.27 -0.14
C VAL A 578 19.52 -4.18 -1.16
N HIS A 579 20.76 -4.59 -0.90
CA HIS A 579 21.58 -5.43 -1.76
C HIS A 579 22.27 -6.53 -0.95
N SER A 580 22.27 -7.78 -1.42
CA SER A 580 22.96 -8.91 -0.78
C SER A 580 22.71 -9.05 0.73
N SER A 581 21.53 -8.65 1.22
CA SER A 581 21.28 -8.47 2.66
C SER A 581 20.17 -9.38 3.19
N SER A 582 20.25 -9.81 4.45
CA SER A 582 19.28 -10.74 5.07
C SER A 582 18.60 -10.19 6.33
N PHE A 583 17.37 -10.59 6.64
CA PHE A 583 16.67 -10.21 7.89
C PHE A 583 16.58 -8.69 8.09
N ILE A 584 16.17 -7.97 7.06
CA ILE A 584 16.09 -6.49 7.09
C ILE A 584 14.68 -6.07 7.45
N ASN A 585 14.49 -5.16 8.40
CA ASN A 585 13.16 -4.69 8.81
C ASN A 585 13.05 -3.18 8.68
N ILE A 586 12.23 -2.69 7.75
CA ILE A 586 12.01 -1.26 7.52
C ILE A 586 10.61 -0.89 8.04
N THR A 587 10.53 -0.02 9.04
CA THR A 587 9.28 0.23 9.76
C THR A 587 9.01 1.70 10.02
N ASN A 588 7.73 2.11 10.00
CA ASN A 588 7.24 3.44 10.39
C ASN A 588 7.97 4.62 9.72
N SER A 589 8.50 4.43 8.50
CA SER A 589 9.33 5.43 7.83
C SER A 589 8.53 6.24 6.81
N THR A 590 8.93 7.48 6.52
CA THR A 590 8.29 8.33 5.50
C THR A 590 9.32 8.66 4.43
N ILE A 591 9.08 8.24 3.18
CA ILE A 591 10.10 8.26 2.12
C ILE A 591 9.57 8.93 0.86
N GLY A 592 10.04 10.15 0.57
CA GLY A 592 9.85 10.81 -0.72
C GLY A 592 11.17 10.90 -1.48
N ALA A 593 11.25 10.26 -2.66
CA ALA A 593 12.45 10.21 -3.49
C ALA A 593 12.05 10.23 -4.98
N GLY A 594 12.92 10.71 -5.87
CA GLY A 594 12.61 10.79 -7.30
C GLY A 594 12.68 9.47 -8.08
N ASP A 595 13.14 8.38 -7.46
CA ASP A 595 13.17 7.02 -8.02
C ASP A 595 12.47 6.04 -7.04
N ASP A 596 12.98 4.83 -6.83
CA ASP A 596 12.35 3.81 -5.97
C ASP A 596 12.30 4.24 -4.49
N CYS A 597 11.13 4.18 -3.86
CA CYS A 597 10.95 4.39 -2.42
C CYS A 597 11.79 3.38 -1.61
N VAL A 598 11.65 2.09 -1.91
CA VAL A 598 12.52 1.04 -1.40
C VAL A 598 12.81 0.07 -2.54
N SER A 599 14.08 -0.14 -2.83
CA SER A 599 14.55 -1.02 -3.90
C SER A 599 15.32 -2.21 -3.31
N ILE A 600 15.01 -3.43 -3.75
CA ILE A 600 15.64 -4.67 -3.26
C ILE A 600 16.28 -5.40 -4.45
N SER A 601 17.55 -5.77 -4.30
CA SER A 601 18.37 -6.36 -5.36
C SER A 601 18.93 -7.74 -4.97
N THR A 602 19.68 -8.37 -5.89
CA THR A 602 20.18 -9.76 -5.80
C THR A 602 20.88 -10.08 -4.47
N GLY A 603 20.79 -11.35 -4.04
CA GLY A 603 21.37 -11.85 -2.80
C GLY A 603 20.64 -11.44 -1.53
N SER A 604 19.52 -10.71 -1.63
CA SER A 604 18.74 -10.29 -0.47
C SER A 604 17.71 -11.35 -0.03
N LEU A 605 17.46 -11.48 1.27
CA LEU A 605 16.63 -12.52 1.90
C LEU A 605 15.88 -11.95 3.12
N ASP A 606 14.64 -12.39 3.41
CA ASP A 606 13.94 -12.02 4.66
C ASP A 606 13.87 -10.50 4.93
N VAL A 607 13.47 -9.70 3.93
CA VAL A 607 13.25 -8.25 4.09
C VAL A 607 11.77 -7.98 4.37
N LEU A 608 11.46 -7.36 5.50
CA LEU A 608 10.14 -6.92 5.91
C LEU A 608 10.04 -5.39 5.79
N VAL A 609 8.97 -4.89 5.18
CA VAL A 609 8.64 -3.46 5.19
C VAL A 609 7.22 -3.28 5.73
N SER A 610 7.03 -2.45 6.77
CA SER A 610 5.71 -2.20 7.37
C SER A 610 5.57 -0.76 7.86
N GLY A 611 4.34 -0.23 7.93
CA GLY A 611 4.08 1.15 8.40
C GLY A 611 4.81 2.26 7.63
N THR A 612 5.37 1.96 6.46
CA THR A 612 6.21 2.89 5.69
C THR A 612 5.38 3.62 4.64
N HIS A 613 5.43 4.95 4.64
CA HIS A 613 4.69 5.81 3.72
C HIS A 613 5.61 6.31 2.61
N CYS A 614 5.32 5.95 1.35
CA CYS A 614 6.04 6.46 0.19
C CYS A 614 5.36 7.74 -0.35
N GLY A 615 6.16 8.78 -0.60
CA GLY A 615 5.79 10.04 -1.24
C GLY A 615 5.79 9.93 -2.79
N PRO A 616 5.82 11.07 -3.51
CA PRO A 616 5.83 11.07 -4.97
C PRO A 616 7.16 10.50 -5.52
N GLY A 617 7.09 9.50 -6.41
CA GLY A 617 8.25 8.76 -6.92
C GLY A 617 7.85 7.36 -7.42
N HIS A 618 8.82 6.48 -7.65
CA HIS A 618 8.57 5.05 -7.85
C HIS A 618 8.37 4.35 -6.49
N GLY A 619 7.53 3.32 -6.45
CA GLY A 619 7.13 2.63 -5.20
C GLY A 619 8.20 1.66 -4.68
N PHE A 620 7.76 0.47 -4.29
CA PHE A 620 8.67 -0.64 -3.95
C PHE A 620 9.16 -1.31 -5.23
N SER A 621 10.47 -1.52 -5.38
CA SER A 621 11.02 -2.28 -6.49
C SER A 621 11.77 -3.52 -6.01
N ILE A 622 11.60 -4.62 -6.72
CA ILE A 622 12.53 -5.76 -6.68
C ILE A 622 13.18 -5.81 -8.06
N GLY A 623 14.29 -5.09 -8.21
CA GLY A 623 14.83 -4.70 -9.51
C GLY A 623 16.25 -5.20 -9.78
N SER A 624 16.59 -5.30 -11.07
CA SER A 624 17.92 -5.67 -11.61
C SER A 624 18.34 -7.14 -11.46
N LEU A 625 17.40 -8.06 -11.23
CA LEU A 625 17.66 -9.50 -11.32
C LEU A 625 17.77 -9.96 -12.79
N GLY A 626 18.81 -10.73 -13.12
CA GLY A 626 19.14 -11.25 -14.45
C GLY A 626 20.20 -10.46 -15.22
N LYS A 627 20.84 -9.45 -14.62
CA LYS A 627 21.83 -8.57 -15.27
C LYS A 627 23.25 -9.14 -15.21
N VAL A 628 23.53 -10.00 -14.23
CA VAL A 628 24.83 -10.63 -13.98
C VAL A 628 24.69 -12.15 -14.01
N LYS A 629 25.70 -12.86 -14.54
CA LYS A 629 25.71 -14.32 -14.62
C LYS A 629 25.98 -14.91 -13.23
N ASN A 630 25.17 -15.86 -12.77
CA ASN A 630 25.22 -16.48 -11.43
C ASN A 630 24.73 -15.60 -10.26
N GLU A 631 23.71 -14.79 -10.48
CA GLU A 631 23.06 -14.05 -9.39
C GLU A 631 22.48 -14.96 -8.30
N GLU A 632 22.58 -14.50 -7.05
CA GLU A 632 22.05 -15.20 -5.89
C GLU A 632 20.54 -14.96 -5.75
N GLU A 633 19.83 -16.00 -5.29
CA GLU A 633 18.37 -16.02 -5.20
C GLU A 633 17.85 -15.00 -4.18
N VAL A 634 16.87 -14.19 -4.60
CA VAL A 634 16.09 -13.31 -3.74
C VAL A 634 14.83 -14.04 -3.29
N ARG A 635 14.66 -14.27 -1.99
CA ARG A 635 13.62 -15.17 -1.43
C ARG A 635 13.12 -14.69 -0.07
N ARG A 636 11.89 -15.06 0.31
CA ARG A 636 11.21 -14.65 1.56
C ARG A 636 11.27 -13.14 1.84
N ILE A 637 11.38 -12.36 0.77
CA ILE A 637 11.19 -10.92 0.86
C ILE A 637 9.67 -10.75 1.02
N ASN A 638 9.25 -9.90 1.95
CA ASN A 638 7.89 -9.36 1.99
C ASN A 638 7.86 -7.91 1.45
N PRO A 639 8.14 -7.66 0.14
CA PRO A 639 7.98 -6.36 -0.48
C PRO A 639 6.79 -6.37 -1.45
N ASN A 640 6.08 -7.50 -1.60
CA ASN A 640 4.87 -7.59 -2.39
C ASN A 640 3.74 -7.09 -1.51
N THR A 641 3.66 -5.78 -1.37
CA THR A 641 2.49 -5.15 -0.77
C THR A 641 1.39 -5.18 -1.83
N ASP A 642 0.87 -6.38 -2.09
CA ASP A 642 -0.52 -6.48 -2.51
C ASP A 642 -1.32 -5.88 -1.36
N GLY A 643 -2.20 -4.93 -1.64
CA GLY A 643 -2.95 -4.26 -0.58
C GLY A 643 -3.77 -5.25 0.24
N ILE A 644 -4.40 -6.20 -0.45
CA ILE A 644 -5.00 -7.41 0.12
C ILE A 644 -4.73 -8.59 -0.80
N HIS A 645 -4.07 -9.65 -0.29
CA HIS A 645 -3.85 -10.90 -1.01
C HIS A 645 -4.79 -12.00 -0.50
N VAL A 646 -5.56 -12.59 -1.40
CA VAL A 646 -6.47 -13.72 -1.14
C VAL A 646 -5.93 -14.96 -1.86
N HIS A 647 -5.60 -15.99 -1.07
CA HIS A 647 -5.05 -17.25 -1.56
C HIS A 647 -5.72 -18.42 -0.84
N SER A 648 -6.11 -19.47 -1.57
CA SER A 648 -6.71 -20.70 -1.00
C SER A 648 -7.79 -20.44 0.06
N SER A 649 -8.65 -19.45 -0.19
CA SER A 649 -9.62 -18.93 0.77
C SER A 649 -11.02 -18.86 0.16
N SER A 650 -12.06 -18.97 0.98
CA SER A 650 -13.45 -18.86 0.50
C SER A 650 -14.32 -17.96 1.36
N PHE A 651 -15.35 -17.34 0.77
CA PHE A 651 -16.31 -16.44 1.44
C PHE A 651 -15.66 -15.17 2.01
N ILE A 652 -14.85 -14.49 1.19
CA ILE A 652 -14.11 -13.30 1.59
C ILE A 652 -14.85 -12.04 1.11
N ASN A 653 -15.17 -11.12 2.03
CA ASN A 653 -15.78 -9.83 1.72
C ASN A 653 -14.83 -8.68 2.07
N ILE A 654 -14.44 -7.91 1.06
CA ILE A 654 -13.67 -6.67 1.18
C ILE A 654 -14.60 -5.52 0.82
N THR A 655 -14.96 -4.68 1.79
CA THR A 655 -15.98 -3.64 1.55
C THR A 655 -15.54 -2.26 2.04
N ASN A 656 -15.92 -1.21 1.31
CA ASN A 656 -15.73 0.21 1.69
C ASN A 656 -14.31 0.58 2.12
N SER A 657 -13.30 -0.04 1.50
CA SER A 657 -11.90 0.10 1.87
C SER A 657 -11.19 1.11 0.96
N THR A 658 -10.17 1.80 1.49
CA THR A 658 -9.22 2.58 0.68
C THR A 658 -7.86 1.91 0.78
N ILE A 659 -7.32 1.47 -0.34
CA ILE A 659 -6.16 0.60 -0.41
C ILE A 659 -5.16 1.21 -1.39
N GLY A 660 -4.05 1.70 -0.87
CA GLY A 660 -2.87 2.11 -1.64
C GLY A 660 -1.75 1.11 -1.37
N ALA A 661 -1.17 0.54 -2.43
CA ALA A 661 -0.19 -0.55 -2.34
C ALA A 661 0.82 -0.45 -3.49
N GLY A 662 2.02 -1.02 -3.33
CA GLY A 662 3.06 -0.93 -4.37
C GLY A 662 2.81 -1.85 -5.59
N ASP A 663 2.21 -3.02 -5.37
CA ASP A 663 1.83 -4.01 -6.41
C ASP A 663 0.30 -4.09 -6.50
N ASP A 664 -0.35 -5.25 -6.38
CA ASP A 664 -1.79 -5.41 -6.64
C ASP A 664 -2.62 -4.96 -5.44
N CYS A 665 -3.36 -3.86 -5.55
CA CYS A 665 -4.25 -3.36 -4.51
C CYS A 665 -5.22 -4.43 -3.98
N VAL A 666 -5.78 -5.27 -4.85
CA VAL A 666 -6.34 -6.58 -4.43
C VAL A 666 -5.88 -7.67 -5.38
N SER A 667 -5.25 -8.70 -4.82
CA SER A 667 -4.69 -9.85 -5.52
C SER A 667 -5.43 -11.12 -5.12
N ILE A 668 -5.90 -11.89 -6.11
CA ILE A 668 -6.60 -13.16 -5.89
C ILE A 668 -5.86 -14.27 -6.62
N SER A 669 -5.38 -15.27 -5.88
CA SER A 669 -4.61 -16.39 -6.44
C SER A 669 -5.34 -17.73 -6.26
N THR A 670 -4.71 -18.80 -6.76
CA THR A 670 -5.24 -20.18 -6.79
C THR A 670 -5.91 -20.63 -5.49
N GLY A 671 -6.96 -21.45 -5.64
CA GLY A 671 -7.77 -22.01 -4.54
C GLY A 671 -8.79 -21.03 -3.93
N SER A 672 -8.97 -19.85 -4.54
CA SER A 672 -9.86 -18.81 -4.00
C SER A 672 -11.27 -18.90 -4.59
N LEU A 673 -12.29 -18.93 -3.73
CA LEU A 673 -13.70 -19.07 -4.12
C LEU A 673 -14.56 -18.00 -3.43
N ASP A 674 -15.65 -17.56 -4.03
CA ASP A 674 -16.65 -16.72 -3.34
C ASP A 674 -16.04 -15.44 -2.72
N VAL A 675 -15.38 -14.62 -3.54
CA VAL A 675 -14.75 -13.36 -3.10
C VAL A 675 -15.53 -12.18 -3.63
N LEU A 676 -15.93 -11.27 -2.75
CA LEU A 676 -16.59 -10.00 -3.10
C LEU A 676 -15.73 -8.82 -2.65
N VAL A 677 -15.38 -7.96 -3.60
CA VAL A 677 -14.76 -6.65 -3.38
C VAL A 677 -15.77 -5.58 -3.75
N SER A 678 -16.18 -4.74 -2.80
CA SER A 678 -17.23 -3.74 -3.04
C SER A 678 -16.94 -2.37 -2.42
N GLY A 679 -17.30 -1.28 -3.10
CA GLY A 679 -17.14 0.07 -2.55
C GLY A 679 -15.69 0.50 -2.32
N THR A 680 -14.72 -0.18 -2.95
CA THR A 680 -13.29 -0.05 -2.63
C THR A 680 -12.60 0.97 -3.54
N HIS A 681 -11.78 1.83 -2.95
CA HIS A 681 -10.93 2.80 -3.64
C HIS A 681 -9.49 2.28 -3.67
N CYS A 682 -8.91 2.23 -4.86
CA CYS A 682 -7.74 1.44 -5.17
C CYS A 682 -6.71 2.29 -5.91
N GLY A 683 -5.48 2.37 -5.39
CA GLY A 683 -4.35 3.08 -6.02
C GLY A 683 -3.73 4.19 -5.16
N PRO A 684 -2.52 4.70 -5.52
CA PRO A 684 -1.70 4.31 -6.69
C PRO A 684 -1.08 2.90 -6.54
N GLY A 685 -0.48 2.34 -7.60
CA GLY A 685 0.05 0.95 -7.65
C GLY A 685 -0.51 0.12 -8.81
N HIS A 686 -0.57 -1.21 -8.73
CA HIS A 686 -1.43 -2.03 -9.59
C HIS A 686 -2.85 -2.14 -8.99
N GLY A 687 -3.87 -2.24 -9.83
CA GLY A 687 -5.28 -2.29 -9.42
C GLY A 687 -5.73 -3.67 -8.93
N PHE A 688 -6.82 -4.16 -9.49
CA PHE A 688 -7.37 -5.48 -9.20
C PHE A 688 -6.74 -6.55 -10.07
N SER A 689 -6.32 -7.65 -9.47
CA SER A 689 -5.51 -8.67 -10.14
C SER A 689 -5.93 -10.08 -9.74
N ILE A 690 -6.09 -10.96 -10.72
CA ILE A 690 -6.29 -12.39 -10.54
C ILE A 690 -5.10 -13.13 -11.14
N GLY A 691 -4.46 -13.96 -10.34
CA GLY A 691 -3.25 -14.69 -10.68
C GLY A 691 -1.97 -14.02 -10.19
N SER A 692 -0.79 -14.43 -10.68
CA SER A 692 -0.61 -15.30 -11.84
C SER A 692 -0.96 -16.75 -11.55
N LEU A 693 -1.88 -17.30 -12.35
CA LEU A 693 -2.32 -18.70 -12.26
C LEU A 693 -1.45 -19.62 -13.13
N GLY A 694 -1.40 -20.89 -12.76
CA GLY A 694 -0.70 -21.98 -13.43
C GLY A 694 0.81 -22.01 -13.24
N LYS A 695 1.35 -21.28 -12.25
CA LYS A 695 2.78 -21.25 -11.96
C LYS A 695 3.28 -22.57 -11.36
N VAL A 696 2.46 -23.24 -10.55
CA VAL A 696 2.85 -24.47 -9.82
C VAL A 696 1.97 -25.66 -10.20
N LYS A 697 2.47 -26.88 -9.97
CA LYS A 697 1.69 -28.10 -10.21
C LYS A 697 0.55 -28.23 -9.19
N ASN A 698 -0.61 -28.70 -9.64
CA ASN A 698 -1.82 -28.93 -8.84
C ASN A 698 -2.47 -27.64 -8.30
N GLU A 699 -2.49 -26.57 -9.08
CA GLU A 699 -3.28 -25.39 -8.71
C GLU A 699 -4.78 -25.69 -8.69
N GLU A 700 -5.44 -25.22 -7.65
CA GLU A 700 -6.88 -25.26 -7.47
C GLU A 700 -7.57 -24.12 -8.24
N GLU A 701 -8.83 -24.33 -8.57
CA GLU A 701 -9.67 -23.39 -9.31
C GLU A 701 -9.82 -22.03 -8.60
N VAL A 702 -10.05 -20.97 -9.38
CA VAL A 702 -10.49 -19.67 -8.89
C VAL A 702 -11.87 -19.37 -9.46
N ARG A 703 -12.90 -19.23 -8.62
CA ARG A 703 -14.25 -18.97 -9.15
C ARG A 703 -15.18 -18.18 -8.24
N ARG A 704 -16.21 -17.57 -8.85
CA ARG A 704 -17.21 -16.71 -8.17
C ARG A 704 -16.53 -15.51 -7.50
N ILE A 705 -15.85 -14.72 -8.32
CA ILE A 705 -15.13 -13.52 -7.88
C ILE A 705 -15.87 -12.29 -8.41
N LYS A 706 -16.16 -11.32 -7.54
CA LYS A 706 -16.85 -10.10 -7.94
C LYS A 706 -16.17 -8.85 -7.40
N PHE A 707 -15.86 -7.92 -8.29
CA PHE A 707 -15.49 -6.53 -7.99
C PHE A 707 -16.67 -5.63 -8.37
N GLN A 708 -17.21 -4.85 -7.44
CA GLN A 708 -18.38 -4.00 -7.69
C GLN A 708 -18.28 -2.61 -7.05
N ASN A 709 -18.75 -1.56 -7.72
CA ASN A 709 -18.82 -0.20 -7.17
C ASN A 709 -17.45 0.31 -6.69
N CYS A 710 -16.39 0.05 -7.45
CA CYS A 710 -15.03 0.38 -7.07
C CYS A 710 -14.48 1.58 -7.85
N THR A 711 -13.47 2.24 -7.29
CA THR A 711 -12.69 3.28 -8.00
C THR A 711 -11.23 2.85 -8.05
N VAL A 712 -10.62 2.89 -9.23
CA VAL A 712 -9.17 2.69 -9.43
C VAL A 712 -8.55 4.01 -9.88
N ASN A 713 -7.60 4.55 -9.11
CA ASN A 713 -7.04 5.88 -9.33
C ASN A 713 -5.50 5.86 -9.37
N GLY A 714 -4.92 6.35 -10.47
CA GLY A 714 -3.47 6.48 -10.63
C GLY A 714 -2.72 5.14 -10.64
N ALA A 715 -3.41 4.05 -11.00
CA ALA A 715 -2.84 2.72 -11.01
C ALA A 715 -2.24 2.34 -12.37
N ASP A 716 -1.23 1.50 -12.38
CA ASP A 716 -0.60 0.95 -13.58
C ASP A 716 -1.48 -0.07 -14.31
N ASN A 717 -2.26 -0.86 -13.56
CA ASN A 717 -3.24 -1.79 -14.10
C ASN A 717 -4.61 -1.55 -13.45
N GLY A 718 -5.71 -1.72 -14.19
CA GLY A 718 -7.07 -1.56 -13.66
C GLY A 718 -7.67 -2.88 -13.18
N ALA A 719 -8.23 -3.66 -14.11
CA ALA A 719 -8.71 -5.02 -13.90
C ALA A 719 -7.85 -5.99 -14.73
N ARG A 720 -7.10 -6.84 -14.05
CA ARG A 720 -6.07 -7.71 -14.66
C ARG A 720 -6.29 -9.17 -14.31
N ILE A 721 -6.14 -10.05 -15.30
CA ILE A 721 -6.05 -11.51 -15.11
C ILE A 721 -4.78 -12.01 -15.81
N LYS A 722 -3.93 -12.75 -15.08
CA LYS A 722 -2.62 -13.21 -15.55
C LYS A 722 -2.46 -14.72 -15.37
N THR A 723 -1.96 -15.43 -16.39
CA THR A 723 -1.60 -16.87 -16.29
C THR A 723 -0.23 -17.15 -16.90
N TRP A 724 0.45 -18.20 -16.44
CA TRP A 724 1.81 -18.52 -16.90
C TRP A 724 1.82 -19.38 -18.19
N PRO A 725 2.80 -19.20 -19.08
CA PRO A 725 3.12 -20.20 -20.09
C PRO A 725 3.58 -21.51 -19.43
N THR A 726 3.41 -22.66 -20.08
CA THR A 726 3.71 -24.02 -19.54
C THR A 726 2.88 -24.48 -18.33
N SER A 727 1.80 -23.78 -18.03
CA SER A 727 0.93 -24.07 -16.88
C SER A 727 0.35 -25.49 -16.92
N PRO A 728 0.26 -26.21 -15.79
CA PRO A 728 -0.62 -27.36 -15.69
C PRO A 728 -2.08 -26.91 -15.86
N PRO A 729 -3.00 -27.79 -16.31
CA PRO A 729 -4.41 -27.44 -16.43
C PRO A 729 -4.99 -27.00 -15.09
N SER A 730 -5.62 -25.84 -15.07
CA SER A 730 -6.44 -25.30 -13.98
C SER A 730 -7.54 -24.40 -14.57
N GLU A 731 -8.42 -23.83 -13.74
CA GLU A 731 -9.56 -23.03 -14.20
C GLU A 731 -9.71 -21.73 -13.40
N ALA A 732 -9.99 -20.63 -14.11
CA ALA A 732 -10.52 -19.40 -13.53
C ALA A 732 -11.86 -19.06 -14.20
N SER A 733 -12.95 -19.04 -13.43
CA SER A 733 -14.28 -18.86 -14.00
C SER A 733 -15.27 -18.09 -13.12
N ASP A 734 -16.35 -17.58 -13.72
CA ASP A 734 -17.39 -16.80 -13.02
C ASP A 734 -16.80 -15.56 -12.30
N ILE A 735 -16.15 -14.69 -13.08
CA ILE A 735 -15.46 -13.48 -12.58
C ILE A 735 -16.18 -12.24 -13.14
N THR A 736 -16.57 -11.32 -12.27
CA THR A 736 -17.27 -10.09 -12.67
C THR A 736 -16.54 -8.86 -12.16
N PHE A 737 -16.25 -7.91 -13.07
CA PHE A 737 -15.84 -6.54 -12.78
C PHE A 737 -16.98 -5.61 -13.20
N GLU A 738 -17.66 -4.99 -12.23
CA GLU A 738 -18.89 -4.23 -12.46
C GLU A 738 -18.83 -2.86 -11.77
N ASP A 739 -19.38 -1.83 -12.41
CA ASP A 739 -19.52 -0.48 -11.82
C ASP A 739 -18.16 0.10 -11.36
N ILE A 740 -17.14 0.06 -12.22
CA ILE A 740 -15.78 0.52 -11.89
C ILE A 740 -15.47 1.86 -12.54
N LEU A 741 -15.06 2.84 -11.73
CA LEU A 741 -14.52 4.12 -12.20
C LEU A 741 -12.99 4.06 -12.27
N MET A 742 -12.40 4.30 -13.44
CA MET A 742 -10.95 4.35 -13.65
C MET A 742 -10.47 5.78 -13.87
N ILE A 743 -9.54 6.25 -13.04
CA ILE A 743 -9.01 7.61 -13.08
C ILE A 743 -7.51 7.52 -13.33
N ASN A 744 -7.05 8.01 -14.49
CA ASN A 744 -5.63 8.04 -14.86
C ASN A 744 -4.92 6.68 -14.72
N VAL A 745 -5.56 5.60 -15.20
CA VAL A 745 -5.00 4.24 -15.11
C VAL A 745 -4.13 3.94 -16.32
N SER A 746 -2.92 3.38 -16.17
CA SER A 746 -2.08 3.10 -17.33
C SER A 746 -2.73 2.04 -18.24
N ASN A 747 -2.96 0.82 -17.72
CA ASN A 747 -3.54 -0.30 -18.45
C ASN A 747 -4.88 -0.77 -17.82
N PRO A 748 -6.01 -0.23 -18.28
CA PRO A 748 -7.30 -0.39 -17.60
C PRO A 748 -7.87 -1.81 -17.57
N ILE A 749 -7.92 -2.56 -18.68
CA ILE A 749 -8.44 -3.95 -18.69
C ILE A 749 -7.46 -4.86 -19.42
N ILE A 750 -6.99 -5.91 -18.75
CA ILE A 750 -6.02 -6.86 -19.30
C ILE A 750 -6.39 -8.30 -18.95
N ILE A 751 -6.36 -9.17 -19.97
CA ILE A 751 -6.15 -10.60 -19.79
C ILE A 751 -4.85 -10.96 -20.51
N ASP A 752 -3.89 -11.53 -19.78
CA ASP A 752 -2.62 -12.03 -20.34
C ASP A 752 -2.41 -13.48 -19.91
N GLN A 753 -2.81 -14.42 -20.78
CA GLN A 753 -2.60 -15.84 -20.53
C GLN A 753 -1.15 -16.30 -20.78
N GLU A 754 -0.31 -15.45 -21.36
CA GLU A 754 1.10 -15.74 -21.65
C GLU A 754 2.02 -14.84 -20.82
N TYR A 755 1.57 -14.50 -19.60
CA TYR A 755 2.27 -13.59 -18.71
C TYR A 755 3.63 -14.17 -18.31
N CYS A 756 4.69 -13.51 -18.76
CA CYS A 756 6.06 -13.94 -18.53
C CYS A 756 6.96 -12.76 -18.13
N PRO A 757 7.00 -12.40 -16.84
CA PRO A 757 7.84 -11.30 -16.38
C PRO A 757 9.32 -11.62 -16.60
N SER A 758 10.08 -10.66 -17.11
CA SER A 758 11.55 -10.73 -17.26
C SER A 758 12.08 -11.91 -18.10
N ASN A 759 11.27 -12.46 -19.02
CA ASN A 759 11.61 -13.66 -19.82
C ASN A 759 12.01 -14.87 -18.95
N SER A 760 11.51 -14.96 -17.72
CA SER A 760 11.89 -16.00 -16.76
C SER A 760 11.22 -17.36 -17.03
N CYS A 761 10.48 -17.49 -18.12
CA CYS A 761 9.63 -18.63 -18.45
C CYS A 761 10.05 -19.24 -19.78
N ASN A 762 9.82 -20.55 -19.94
CA ASN A 762 9.97 -21.18 -21.23
C ASN A 762 8.79 -20.82 -22.14
N THR A 763 8.97 -19.86 -23.03
CA THR A 763 7.92 -19.34 -23.92
C THR A 763 7.57 -20.27 -25.08
N THR A 764 8.09 -21.50 -25.14
CA THR A 764 7.78 -22.45 -26.23
C THR A 764 6.45 -23.18 -26.05
N SER A 765 5.81 -23.11 -24.89
CA SER A 765 4.55 -23.82 -24.63
C SER A 765 3.50 -22.87 -24.04
N ALA A 766 2.32 -22.83 -24.66
CA ALA A 766 1.21 -21.97 -24.26
C ALA A 766 0.62 -22.36 -22.89
N SER A 767 -0.12 -21.44 -22.28
CA SER A 767 -0.89 -21.71 -21.05
C SER A 767 -2.02 -22.71 -21.28
N LEU A 768 -2.24 -23.60 -20.30
CA LEU A 768 -3.36 -24.55 -20.27
C LEU A 768 -4.46 -24.15 -19.27
N VAL A 769 -4.35 -22.99 -18.62
CA VAL A 769 -5.37 -22.48 -17.69
C VAL A 769 -6.61 -22.08 -18.47
N LYS A 770 -7.77 -22.66 -18.15
CA LYS A 770 -9.04 -22.28 -18.77
C LYS A 770 -9.58 -21.00 -18.13
N LEU A 771 -9.86 -19.99 -18.95
CA LEU A 771 -10.55 -18.76 -18.54
C LEU A 771 -11.95 -18.74 -19.15
N SER A 772 -13.00 -18.70 -18.32
CA SER A 772 -14.38 -18.68 -18.84
C SER A 772 -15.39 -17.92 -17.97
N ASN A 773 -16.43 -17.36 -18.59
CA ASN A 773 -17.49 -16.59 -17.91
C ASN A 773 -16.92 -15.37 -17.18
N ILE A 774 -16.25 -14.48 -17.92
CA ILE A 774 -15.65 -13.26 -17.38
C ILE A 774 -16.43 -12.06 -17.91
N GLU A 775 -16.92 -11.22 -17.00
CA GLU A 775 -17.77 -10.09 -17.34
C GLU A 775 -17.12 -8.77 -16.89
N PHE A 776 -17.11 -7.80 -17.80
CA PHE A 776 -16.73 -6.41 -17.55
C PHE A 776 -17.95 -5.53 -17.88
N LYS A 777 -18.56 -4.93 -16.86
CA LYS A 777 -19.84 -4.22 -16.97
C LYS A 777 -19.74 -2.80 -16.41
N ASN A 778 -20.23 -1.82 -17.16
CA ASN A 778 -20.32 -0.42 -16.71
C ASN A 778 -18.97 0.12 -16.16
N ILE A 779 -17.89 -0.12 -16.89
CA ILE A 779 -16.56 0.38 -16.54
C ILE A 779 -16.31 1.67 -17.32
N ARG A 780 -16.01 2.77 -16.62
CA ARG A 780 -15.80 4.07 -17.25
C ARG A 780 -14.55 4.75 -16.72
N GLY A 781 -13.87 5.52 -17.56
CA GLY A 781 -12.67 6.18 -17.08
C GLY A 781 -11.69 6.68 -18.11
N THR A 782 -10.46 6.88 -17.66
CA THR A 782 -9.36 7.39 -18.47
C THR A 782 -8.11 6.51 -18.40
N TYR A 783 -7.37 6.42 -19.50
CA TYR A 783 -6.14 5.62 -19.56
C TYR A 783 -4.98 6.24 -20.34
N SER A 784 -3.74 5.78 -20.10
CA SER A 784 -2.52 6.38 -20.65
C SER A 784 -1.69 5.47 -21.58
N SER A 785 -1.92 4.15 -21.55
CA SER A 785 -1.23 3.17 -22.41
C SER A 785 -1.77 3.14 -23.84
N ASP A 786 -1.27 2.20 -24.63
CA ASP A 786 -1.62 2.04 -26.05
C ASP A 786 -2.98 1.35 -26.24
N PHE A 787 -3.47 0.64 -25.22
CA PHE A 787 -4.68 -0.18 -25.26
C PHE A 787 -5.60 0.18 -24.08
N GLY A 788 -6.87 0.43 -24.36
CA GLY A 788 -7.90 0.54 -23.34
C GLY A 788 -8.45 -0.83 -22.90
N VAL A 789 -8.33 -1.85 -23.74
CA VAL A 789 -8.64 -3.23 -23.38
C VAL A 789 -7.75 -4.14 -24.20
N ASN A 790 -7.06 -5.07 -23.54
CA ASN A 790 -6.20 -6.04 -24.23
C ASN A 790 -6.45 -7.45 -23.67
N LEU A 791 -7.09 -8.31 -24.46
CA LEU A 791 -7.33 -9.71 -24.14
C LEU A 791 -6.43 -10.58 -25.00
N ARG A 792 -5.33 -11.05 -24.42
CA ARG A 792 -4.37 -11.95 -25.06
C ARG A 792 -4.51 -13.34 -24.46
N CYS A 793 -5.27 -14.18 -25.14
CA CYS A 793 -5.55 -15.54 -24.70
C CYS A 793 -4.49 -16.54 -25.23
N SER A 794 -4.43 -17.72 -24.61
CA SER A 794 -3.49 -18.79 -24.95
C SER A 794 -3.75 -19.29 -26.35
N SER A 795 -2.71 -19.56 -27.14
CA SER A 795 -2.88 -20.09 -28.51
C SER A 795 -3.43 -21.52 -28.56
N ILE A 796 -3.56 -22.21 -27.42
CA ILE A 796 -4.10 -23.58 -27.30
C ILE A 796 -5.46 -23.58 -26.61
N VAL A 797 -5.66 -22.73 -25.60
CA VAL A 797 -6.90 -22.66 -24.81
C VAL A 797 -7.47 -21.24 -24.92
N ALA A 798 -8.51 -21.08 -25.74
CA ALA A 798 -9.19 -19.81 -25.92
C ALA A 798 -9.86 -19.33 -24.63
N CYS A 799 -9.99 -18.00 -24.47
CA CYS A 799 -10.88 -17.45 -23.47
C CYS A 799 -12.34 -17.60 -23.93
N GLU A 800 -13.22 -18.11 -23.07
CA GLU A 800 -14.60 -18.45 -23.44
C GLU A 800 -15.63 -17.60 -22.68
N ASN A 801 -16.70 -17.15 -23.32
CA ASN A 801 -17.78 -16.39 -22.69
C ASN A 801 -17.29 -15.09 -22.01
N ILE A 802 -16.51 -14.29 -22.73
CA ILE A 802 -16.10 -12.95 -22.28
C ILE A 802 -17.17 -11.94 -22.67
N THR A 803 -17.61 -11.12 -21.72
CA THR A 803 -18.65 -10.11 -21.93
C THR A 803 -18.13 -8.73 -21.58
N LEU A 804 -18.17 -7.80 -22.54
CA LEU A 804 -17.85 -6.38 -22.37
C LEU A 804 -19.11 -5.56 -22.66
N ILE A 805 -19.74 -5.00 -21.63
CA ILE A 805 -20.98 -4.21 -21.75
C ILE A 805 -20.78 -2.85 -21.08
N ASP A 806 -21.11 -1.77 -21.79
CA ASP A 806 -21.01 -0.38 -21.29
C ASP A 806 -19.59 0.00 -20.81
N VAL A 807 -18.55 -0.54 -21.47
CA VAL A 807 -17.14 -0.20 -21.18
C VAL A 807 -16.74 1.04 -21.97
N ASN A 808 -16.56 2.17 -21.29
CA ASN A 808 -16.31 3.49 -21.90
C ASN A 808 -15.02 4.12 -21.34
N LEU A 809 -13.90 3.86 -22.01
CA LEU A 809 -12.57 4.26 -21.59
C LEU A 809 -11.95 5.27 -22.58
N ASN A 810 -11.47 6.41 -22.08
CA ASN A 810 -10.91 7.49 -22.89
C ASN A 810 -9.39 7.63 -22.69
N GLY A 811 -8.61 7.63 -23.78
CA GLY A 811 -7.17 7.89 -23.71
C GLY A 811 -6.85 9.34 -23.30
N THR A 812 -5.89 9.56 -22.39
CA THR A 812 -5.55 10.89 -21.84
C THR A 812 -4.56 11.70 -22.68
N LYS A 813 -3.86 11.08 -23.63
CA LYS A 813 -2.83 11.74 -24.45
C LYS A 813 -3.47 12.34 -25.71
N THR A 814 -3.22 13.62 -26.00
CA THR A 814 -3.86 14.32 -27.14
C THR A 814 -3.39 13.78 -28.50
N PRO A 815 -4.26 13.73 -29.53
CA PRO A 815 -3.89 13.22 -30.87
C PRO A 815 -2.74 14.00 -31.54
N LYS A 816 -2.62 15.31 -31.25
CA LYS A 816 -1.75 16.23 -31.99
C LYS A 816 -0.28 16.19 -31.55
N GLU A 817 -0.02 15.97 -30.27
CA GLU A 817 1.35 15.90 -29.72
C GLU A 817 2.06 14.58 -30.08
N LYS A 818 1.30 13.54 -30.45
CA LYS A 818 1.83 12.20 -30.77
C LYS A 818 2.05 11.95 -32.26
N TRP A 819 1.17 12.43 -33.15
CA TRP A 819 1.37 12.25 -34.60
C TRP A 819 2.59 13.01 -35.14
N GLU A 820 3.04 14.08 -34.46
CA GLU A 820 4.21 14.87 -34.84
C GLU A 820 5.54 14.31 -34.29
N GLN A 821 5.54 13.65 -33.13
CA GLN A 821 6.75 13.04 -32.54
C GLN A 821 7.11 11.69 -33.17
N GLU A 822 6.13 10.94 -33.68
CA GLU A 822 6.34 9.64 -34.33
C GLU A 822 6.33 9.75 -35.86
N LYS A 823 7.31 10.45 -36.45
CA LYS A 823 7.70 10.23 -37.85
C LYS A 823 8.39 8.86 -37.97
N PHE A 824 7.68 7.77 -37.71
CA PHE A 824 8.24 6.43 -37.84
C PHE A 824 8.35 6.00 -39.29
N SER A 825 9.59 5.67 -39.63
CA SER A 825 10.07 5.09 -40.87
C SER A 825 9.18 3.99 -41.45
N THR A 826 9.12 3.97 -42.77
CA THR A 826 8.45 3.03 -43.67
C THR A 826 8.96 1.57 -43.63
N LYS A 827 9.28 0.97 -42.48
CA LYS A 827 9.83 -0.43 -42.44
C LYS A 827 9.42 -1.34 -41.27
N GLY A 828 8.57 -0.93 -40.33
CA GLY A 828 8.04 -1.80 -39.26
C GLY A 828 6.54 -2.07 -39.45
N SER A 829 6.12 -3.33 -39.34
CA SER A 829 4.71 -3.72 -39.43
C SER A 829 3.90 -3.07 -38.29
N LEU A 830 2.82 -2.35 -38.60
CA LEU A 830 1.81 -1.85 -37.63
C LEU A 830 0.98 -2.99 -36.98
N ASN A 831 1.48 -4.22 -37.01
CA ASN A 831 0.86 -5.40 -36.44
C ASN A 831 0.90 -5.29 -34.91
N GLY A 832 -0.04 -4.57 -34.29
CA GLY A 832 -0.17 -4.59 -32.84
C GLY A 832 -0.99 -3.51 -32.18
N LEU A 833 -1.15 -2.31 -32.75
CA LEU A 833 -1.76 -1.18 -32.04
C LEU A 833 -3.28 -1.16 -32.20
N ALA A 834 -4.03 -1.38 -31.12
CA ALA A 834 -5.50 -1.27 -31.09
C ALA A 834 -6.02 -0.66 -29.78
N SER A 835 -7.15 0.06 -29.78
CA SER A 835 -7.76 0.52 -28.50
C SER A 835 -8.43 -0.63 -27.72
N LEU A 836 -9.05 -1.57 -28.42
CA LEU A 836 -9.66 -2.79 -27.91
C LEU A 836 -9.15 -3.97 -28.75
N SER A 837 -8.40 -4.89 -28.15
CA SER A 837 -7.85 -6.07 -28.83
C SER A 837 -8.35 -7.34 -28.18
N LEU A 838 -8.89 -8.25 -29.00
CA LEU A 838 -9.29 -9.60 -28.59
C LEU A 838 -8.52 -10.60 -29.46
N ASP A 839 -7.68 -11.41 -28.84
CA ASP A 839 -6.88 -12.45 -29.48
C ASP A 839 -7.21 -13.83 -28.89
N ASN A 840 -7.65 -14.74 -29.75
CA ASN A 840 -8.12 -16.09 -29.44
C ASN A 840 -9.25 -16.17 -28.39
N VAL A 841 -10.33 -15.44 -28.66
CA VAL A 841 -11.52 -15.36 -27.80
C VAL A 841 -12.73 -16.03 -28.47
N SER A 842 -13.54 -16.77 -27.70
CA SER A 842 -14.74 -17.45 -28.21
C SER A 842 -16.02 -17.17 -27.43
N ASN A 843 -17.18 -17.29 -28.10
CA ASN A 843 -18.52 -17.20 -27.50
C ASN A 843 -18.75 -15.89 -26.72
N SER A 844 -18.27 -14.77 -27.27
CA SER A 844 -18.11 -13.51 -26.51
C SER A 844 -18.94 -12.36 -27.07
N ILE A 845 -19.27 -11.39 -26.21
CA ILE A 845 -20.15 -10.27 -26.53
C ILE A 845 -19.43 -8.95 -26.22
N ILE A 846 -19.48 -8.03 -27.17
CA ILE A 846 -19.02 -6.64 -27.04
C ILE A 846 -20.21 -5.75 -27.36
N GLU A 847 -20.73 -5.02 -26.37
CA GLU A 847 -21.98 -4.27 -26.51
C GLU A 847 -21.91 -2.88 -25.86
N ASN A 848 -22.49 -1.88 -26.52
CA ASN A 848 -22.65 -0.51 -26.02
C ASN A 848 -21.32 0.18 -25.64
N ILE A 849 -20.29 0.03 -26.48
CA ILE A 849 -18.96 0.62 -26.27
C ILE A 849 -18.75 1.83 -27.16
N SER A 850 -18.12 2.88 -26.62
CA SER A 850 -17.60 4.01 -27.39
C SER A 850 -16.07 4.02 -27.42
N LEU A 851 -15.46 4.07 -28.61
CA LEU A 851 -14.02 4.17 -28.81
C LEU A 851 -13.69 5.43 -29.60
N SER A 852 -12.67 6.18 -29.17
CA SER A 852 -12.23 7.38 -29.88
C SER A 852 -10.71 7.54 -29.88
N ASN A 853 -10.18 8.15 -30.93
CA ASN A 853 -8.77 8.55 -31.05
C ASN A 853 -7.75 7.39 -30.88
N ALA A 854 -8.00 6.25 -31.55
CA ALA A 854 -7.07 5.13 -31.52
C ALA A 854 -5.71 5.47 -32.18
N LYS A 855 -4.62 4.85 -31.69
CA LYS A 855 -3.27 4.94 -32.30
C LYS A 855 -3.12 4.13 -33.59
N GLY A 856 -4.03 3.19 -33.81
CA GLY A 856 -4.09 2.27 -34.93
C GLY A 856 -5.53 1.79 -35.07
N PHE A 857 -5.79 0.50 -34.96
CA PHE A 857 -7.15 -0.04 -34.99
C PHE A 857 -7.97 0.40 -33.76
N HIS A 858 -9.28 0.60 -33.89
CA HIS A 858 -10.12 0.84 -32.70
C HIS A 858 -10.45 -0.49 -32.02
N LEU A 859 -10.99 -1.44 -32.78
CA LEU A 859 -11.34 -2.77 -32.32
C LEU A 859 -10.69 -3.81 -33.24
N ARG A 860 -9.93 -4.74 -32.65
CA ARG A 860 -9.32 -5.87 -33.37
C ARG A 860 -9.84 -7.19 -32.83
N LEU A 861 -10.32 -8.03 -33.76
CA LEU A 861 -10.68 -9.43 -33.53
C LEU A 861 -9.67 -10.29 -34.28
N ASP A 862 -8.84 -11.00 -33.53
CA ASP A 862 -7.85 -11.94 -34.06
C ASP A 862 -8.12 -13.34 -33.51
N SER A 863 -8.11 -14.34 -34.39
CA SER A 863 -8.35 -15.74 -34.02
C SER A 863 -9.64 -15.94 -33.20
N ALA A 864 -10.64 -15.08 -33.40
CA ALA A 864 -11.87 -15.06 -32.61
C ALA A 864 -12.96 -15.96 -33.21
N SER A 865 -13.83 -16.51 -32.37
CA SER A 865 -14.91 -17.40 -32.83
C SER A 865 -16.24 -17.12 -32.13
N ASN A 866 -17.33 -17.01 -32.88
CA ASN A 866 -18.66 -16.76 -32.32
C ASN A 866 -18.68 -15.50 -31.42
N VAL A 867 -18.30 -14.36 -32.00
CA VAL A 867 -18.22 -13.07 -31.30
C VAL A 867 -19.23 -12.10 -31.88
N THR A 868 -20.04 -11.49 -31.00
CA THR A 868 -21.00 -10.44 -31.37
C THR A 868 -20.49 -9.09 -30.93
N VAL A 869 -20.38 -8.16 -31.87
CA VAL A 869 -20.12 -6.73 -31.64
C VAL A 869 -21.42 -5.98 -31.94
N HIS A 870 -22.05 -5.41 -30.92
CA HIS A 870 -23.36 -4.76 -31.03
C HIS A 870 -23.33 -3.32 -30.53
N ASN A 871 -23.95 -2.40 -31.26
CA ASN A 871 -24.13 -1.01 -30.83
C ASN A 871 -22.83 -0.33 -30.39
N VAL A 872 -21.76 -0.50 -31.18
CA VAL A 872 -20.46 0.15 -30.94
C VAL A 872 -20.39 1.48 -31.68
N SER A 873 -19.86 2.50 -31.01
CA SER A 873 -19.60 3.83 -31.59
C SER A 873 -18.09 4.07 -31.69
N ILE A 874 -17.58 4.31 -32.90
CA ILE A 874 -16.18 4.60 -33.17
C ILE A 874 -16.07 5.97 -33.82
N SER A 875 -15.16 6.81 -33.32
CA SER A 875 -14.89 8.14 -33.91
C SER A 875 -13.41 8.51 -33.90
N SER A 876 -12.90 8.90 -35.06
CA SER A 876 -11.58 9.53 -35.23
C SER A 876 -11.63 10.59 -36.32
N PRO A 877 -10.70 11.57 -36.32
CA PRO A 877 -10.54 12.51 -37.44
C PRO A 877 -10.40 11.78 -38.78
N TRP A 878 -10.99 12.35 -39.84
CA TRP A 878 -11.03 11.72 -41.17
C TRP A 878 -9.64 11.54 -41.80
N ASP A 879 -8.64 12.31 -41.37
CA ASP A 879 -7.26 12.30 -41.85
C ASP A 879 -6.32 11.48 -40.95
N SER A 880 -6.86 10.70 -40.00
CA SER A 880 -6.07 9.85 -39.09
C SER A 880 -5.40 8.70 -39.88
N PRO A 881 -4.06 8.64 -39.95
CA PRO A 881 -3.40 7.62 -40.75
C PRO A 881 -3.51 6.23 -40.10
N ASN A 882 -3.85 5.21 -40.91
CA ASN A 882 -3.86 3.79 -40.53
C ASN A 882 -4.79 3.43 -39.35
N THR A 883 -5.90 4.14 -39.17
CA THR A 883 -6.90 3.81 -38.15
C THR A 883 -8.08 3.07 -38.76
N ASP A 884 -8.13 1.74 -38.67
CA ASP A 884 -9.37 1.02 -38.97
C ASP A 884 -10.32 1.10 -37.78
N GLY A 885 -11.63 1.06 -38.05
CA GLY A 885 -12.66 0.93 -37.02
C GLY A 885 -12.63 -0.47 -36.41
N ILE A 886 -13.21 -1.44 -37.09
CA ILE A 886 -13.22 -2.85 -36.68
C ILE A 886 -12.40 -3.69 -37.66
N HIS A 887 -11.31 -4.30 -37.18
CA HIS A 887 -10.48 -5.23 -37.93
C HIS A 887 -10.79 -6.67 -37.56
N VAL A 888 -11.08 -7.51 -38.55
CA VAL A 888 -11.33 -8.95 -38.39
C VAL A 888 -10.26 -9.74 -39.14
N HIS A 889 -9.54 -10.59 -38.41
CA HIS A 889 -8.47 -11.43 -38.94
C HIS A 889 -8.57 -12.85 -38.39
N SER A 890 -8.37 -13.87 -39.23
CA SER A 890 -8.34 -15.29 -38.83
C SER A 890 -9.52 -15.72 -37.93
N SER A 891 -10.69 -15.12 -38.12
CA SER A 891 -11.83 -15.22 -37.18
C SER A 891 -13.07 -15.79 -37.84
N SER A 892 -13.92 -16.49 -37.09
CA SER A 892 -15.13 -17.14 -37.60
C SER A 892 -16.41 -16.81 -36.83
N PHE A 893 -17.56 -16.80 -37.49
CA PHE A 893 -18.86 -16.51 -36.88
C PHE A 893 -18.89 -15.15 -36.16
N ILE A 894 -18.47 -14.10 -36.87
CA ILE A 894 -18.39 -12.75 -36.32
C ILE A 894 -19.63 -11.96 -36.74
N ASN A 895 -20.33 -11.37 -35.78
CA ASN A 895 -21.53 -10.58 -36.03
C ASN A 895 -21.35 -9.14 -35.56
N ILE A 896 -21.20 -8.19 -36.49
CA ILE A 896 -21.09 -6.76 -36.23
C ILE A 896 -22.43 -6.10 -36.55
N THR A 897 -23.11 -5.55 -35.56
CA THR A 897 -24.49 -5.07 -35.71
C THR A 897 -24.72 -3.69 -35.11
N ASN A 898 -25.60 -2.90 -35.75
CA ASN A 898 -26.11 -1.62 -35.25
C ASN A 898 -25.04 -0.62 -34.80
N SER A 899 -23.87 -0.63 -35.43
CA SER A 899 -22.72 0.17 -35.00
C SER A 899 -22.58 1.45 -35.83
N THR A 900 -21.96 2.48 -35.28
CA THR A 900 -21.64 3.74 -35.98
C THR A 900 -20.13 3.94 -35.95
N ILE A 901 -19.49 4.00 -37.12
CA ILE A 901 -18.04 3.92 -37.24
C ILE A 901 -17.54 5.02 -38.17
N GLY A 902 -16.78 5.97 -37.61
CA GLY A 902 -15.99 6.94 -38.37
C GLY A 902 -14.51 6.79 -38.02
N ALA A 903 -13.67 6.50 -39.00
CA ALA A 903 -12.23 6.30 -38.82
C ALA A 903 -11.45 6.90 -40.00
N GLY A 904 -10.14 7.13 -39.87
CA GLY A 904 -9.34 7.64 -40.99
C GLY A 904 -9.01 6.60 -42.08
N ASP A 905 -9.14 5.30 -41.79
CA ASP A 905 -8.98 4.21 -42.76
C ASP A 905 -10.30 3.38 -42.83
N ASP A 906 -10.25 2.05 -42.89
CA ASP A 906 -11.44 1.23 -43.15
C ASP A 906 -12.39 1.23 -41.93
N CYS A 907 -13.69 1.45 -42.14
CA CYS A 907 -14.68 1.34 -41.06
C CYS A 907 -14.72 -0.10 -40.51
N VAL A 908 -14.81 -1.06 -41.43
CA VAL A 908 -14.65 -2.48 -41.13
C VAL A 908 -13.72 -3.07 -42.17
N SER A 909 -12.64 -3.69 -41.71
CA SER A 909 -11.67 -4.40 -42.54
C SER A 909 -11.69 -5.90 -42.23
N ILE A 910 -11.81 -6.71 -43.27
CA ILE A 910 -11.80 -8.18 -43.18
C ILE A 910 -10.56 -8.70 -43.90
N SER A 911 -9.74 -9.47 -43.18
CA SER A 911 -8.47 -10.00 -43.64
C SER A 911 -8.52 -11.53 -43.82
N THR A 912 -7.41 -12.10 -44.30
CA THR A 912 -7.23 -13.56 -44.51
C THR A 912 -7.64 -14.39 -43.29
N GLY A 913 -8.11 -15.62 -43.55
CA GLY A 913 -8.58 -16.57 -42.54
C GLY A 913 -9.95 -16.28 -41.94
N SER A 914 -10.64 -15.23 -42.40
CA SER A 914 -11.95 -14.84 -41.86
C SER A 914 -13.11 -15.54 -42.56
N LEU A 915 -14.02 -16.15 -41.79
CA LEU A 915 -15.15 -16.94 -42.28
C LEU A 915 -16.45 -16.54 -41.57
N ASP A 916 -17.61 -16.62 -42.24
CA ASP A 916 -18.91 -16.40 -41.60
C ASP A 916 -19.01 -15.04 -40.86
N VAL A 917 -18.69 -13.95 -41.56
CA VAL A 917 -18.75 -12.59 -41.01
C VAL A 917 -20.00 -11.88 -41.50
N LEU A 918 -20.85 -11.44 -40.58
CA LEU A 918 -22.01 -10.60 -40.85
C LEU A 918 -21.78 -9.19 -40.31
N VAL A 919 -21.93 -8.19 -41.17
CA VAL A 919 -21.98 -6.77 -40.81
C VAL A 919 -23.36 -6.25 -41.17
N SER A 920 -24.15 -5.82 -40.18
CA SER A 920 -25.54 -5.41 -40.41
C SER A 920 -25.93 -4.13 -39.67
N GLY A 921 -26.80 -3.31 -40.26
CA GLY A 921 -27.33 -2.10 -39.60
C GLY A 921 -26.25 -1.06 -39.26
N THR A 922 -25.08 -1.12 -39.90
CA THR A 922 -23.91 -0.34 -39.52
C THR A 922 -23.79 0.93 -40.37
N HIS A 923 -23.51 2.05 -39.72
CA HIS A 923 -23.27 3.36 -40.34
C HIS A 923 -21.76 3.60 -40.39
N CYS A 924 -21.21 3.72 -41.59
CA CYS A 924 -19.79 3.96 -41.83
C CYS A 924 -19.56 5.35 -42.39
N GLY A 925 -18.62 6.10 -41.83
CA GLY A 925 -18.11 7.34 -42.41
C GLY A 925 -17.89 8.47 -41.39
N PRO A 926 -16.90 9.36 -41.62
CA PRO A 926 -15.95 9.36 -42.75
C PRO A 926 -14.91 8.22 -42.67
N GLY A 927 -14.10 8.01 -43.72
CA GLY A 927 -13.05 6.98 -43.80
C GLY A 927 -12.93 6.29 -45.17
N HIS A 928 -12.31 5.11 -45.22
CA HIS A 928 -12.13 4.29 -46.44
C HIS A 928 -13.25 3.28 -46.73
N GLY A 929 -14.33 3.24 -45.94
CA GLY A 929 -15.50 2.40 -46.21
C GLY A 929 -15.40 0.98 -45.63
N PHE A 930 -16.15 0.05 -46.22
CA PHE A 930 -16.04 -1.38 -45.93
C PHE A 930 -15.05 -2.05 -46.88
N SER A 931 -14.05 -2.74 -46.34
CA SER A 931 -12.98 -3.34 -47.14
C SER A 931 -12.72 -4.80 -46.80
N ILE A 932 -12.47 -5.60 -47.83
CA ILE A 932 -11.94 -6.95 -47.72
C ILE A 932 -10.53 -6.95 -48.34
N GLY A 933 -9.53 -7.34 -47.55
CA GLY A 933 -8.12 -7.38 -47.91
C GLY A 933 -7.22 -6.59 -46.95
N SER A 934 -5.93 -6.41 -47.22
CA SER A 934 -5.24 -6.66 -48.50
C SER A 934 -4.79 -8.11 -48.65
N LEU A 935 -5.52 -8.89 -49.45
CA LEU A 935 -5.23 -10.32 -49.66
C LEU A 935 -4.05 -10.51 -50.60
N GLY A 936 -3.38 -11.66 -50.50
CA GLY A 936 -2.24 -12.04 -51.31
C GLY A 936 -0.92 -11.41 -50.87
N LYS A 937 -0.85 -10.80 -49.67
CA LYS A 937 0.34 -10.12 -49.15
C LYS A 937 1.36 -11.10 -48.59
N VAL A 938 0.90 -12.13 -47.89
CA VAL A 938 1.75 -13.10 -47.19
C VAL A 938 1.62 -14.51 -47.80
N LYS A 939 2.62 -15.36 -47.57
CA LYS A 939 2.56 -16.77 -48.01
C LYS A 939 1.61 -17.55 -47.11
N ASN A 940 0.91 -18.52 -47.68
CA ASN A 940 -0.04 -19.41 -46.99
C ASN A 940 -1.24 -18.67 -46.37
N GLU A 941 -1.77 -17.67 -47.06
CA GLU A 941 -3.04 -17.06 -46.65
C GLU A 941 -4.18 -18.08 -46.69
N GLU A 942 -5.00 -18.05 -45.65
CA GLU A 942 -6.24 -18.82 -45.56
C GLU A 942 -7.38 -18.12 -46.29
N GLU A 943 -8.39 -18.91 -46.68
CA GLU A 943 -9.55 -18.45 -47.43
C GLU A 943 -10.36 -17.38 -46.65
N VAL A 944 -10.90 -16.40 -47.38
CA VAL A 944 -11.95 -15.50 -46.88
C VAL A 944 -13.29 -15.87 -47.51
N ARG A 945 -14.28 -16.30 -46.73
CA ARG A 945 -15.53 -16.83 -47.31
C ARG A 945 -16.78 -16.62 -46.45
N ARG A 946 -17.95 -16.52 -47.10
CA ARG A 946 -19.25 -16.28 -46.46
C ARG A 946 -19.25 -14.97 -45.68
N ILE A 947 -18.97 -13.88 -46.41
CA ILE A 947 -18.93 -12.53 -45.85
C ILE A 947 -20.16 -11.76 -46.31
N LYS A 948 -20.93 -11.19 -45.39
CA LYS A 948 -22.14 -10.45 -45.73
C LYS A 948 -22.14 -9.07 -45.07
N PHE A 949 -22.29 -8.03 -45.88
CA PHE A 949 -22.66 -6.69 -45.43
C PHE A 949 -24.12 -6.44 -45.81
N GLN A 950 -24.98 -6.09 -44.85
CA GLN A 950 -26.40 -5.88 -45.10
C GLN A 950 -26.94 -4.63 -44.41
N ASN A 951 -27.88 -3.91 -45.04
CA ASN A 951 -28.62 -2.81 -44.43
C ASN A 951 -27.69 -1.77 -43.81
N CYS A 952 -26.66 -1.37 -44.55
CA CYS A 952 -25.61 -0.46 -44.08
C CYS A 952 -25.72 0.90 -44.78
N THR A 953 -25.23 1.95 -44.12
CA THR A 953 -25.09 3.28 -44.71
C THR A 953 -23.63 3.67 -44.77
N VAL A 954 -23.14 4.14 -45.91
CA VAL A 954 -21.79 4.70 -46.05
C VAL A 954 -21.91 6.19 -46.41
N ASN A 955 -21.37 7.07 -45.58
CA ASN A 955 -21.52 8.51 -45.71
C ASN A 955 -20.17 9.25 -45.73
N GLY A 956 -19.88 9.96 -46.82
CA GLY A 956 -18.70 10.82 -46.91
C GLY A 956 -17.36 10.09 -47.07
N ALA A 957 -17.35 8.75 -47.13
CA ALA A 957 -16.16 7.93 -47.24
C ALA A 957 -15.50 7.96 -48.63
N ASP A 958 -14.22 7.58 -48.70
CA ASP A 958 -13.47 7.43 -49.95
C ASP A 958 -13.87 6.19 -50.74
N ASN A 959 -14.21 5.08 -50.07
CA ASN A 959 -14.79 3.94 -50.74
C ASN A 959 -16.11 3.55 -50.09
N GLY A 960 -17.01 2.94 -50.86
CA GLY A 960 -18.25 2.37 -50.34
C GLY A 960 -18.00 0.95 -49.86
N VAL A 961 -17.87 0.05 -50.84
CA VAL A 961 -17.50 -1.36 -50.64
C VAL A 961 -16.30 -1.71 -51.52
N ARG A 962 -15.27 -2.29 -50.91
CA ARG A 962 -13.97 -2.51 -51.56
C ARG A 962 -13.42 -3.92 -51.35
N ILE A 963 -12.84 -4.50 -52.38
CA ILE A 963 -12.03 -5.73 -52.28
C ILE A 963 -10.66 -5.46 -52.90
N LYS A 964 -9.58 -5.69 -52.13
CA LYS A 964 -8.20 -5.35 -52.50
C LYS A 964 -7.26 -6.56 -52.40
N THR A 965 -6.51 -6.85 -53.47
CA THR A 965 -5.49 -7.92 -53.48
C THR A 965 -4.16 -7.43 -54.05
N TRP A 966 -3.04 -7.87 -53.48
CA TRP A 966 -1.69 -7.51 -53.92
C TRP A 966 -1.34 -8.12 -55.29
N PRO A 967 -0.61 -7.39 -56.16
CA PRO A 967 0.00 -7.97 -57.35
C PRO A 967 1.17 -8.90 -56.98
N THR A 968 1.49 -9.87 -57.84
CA THR A 968 2.49 -10.92 -57.56
C THR A 968 2.18 -11.72 -56.28
N SER A 969 0.89 -11.97 -55.99
CA SER A 969 0.50 -12.69 -54.78
C SER A 969 0.74 -14.21 -54.87
N PRO A 970 0.94 -14.89 -53.74
CA PRO A 970 0.69 -16.33 -53.65
C PRO A 970 -0.78 -16.66 -53.99
N PRO A 971 -1.08 -17.88 -54.48
CA PRO A 971 -2.46 -18.32 -54.67
C PRO A 971 -3.21 -18.35 -53.33
N SER A 972 -4.35 -17.68 -53.28
CA SER A 972 -5.34 -17.74 -52.19
C SER A 972 -6.74 -17.48 -52.76
N GLN A 973 -7.79 -17.49 -51.95
CA GLN A 973 -9.17 -17.33 -52.43
C GLN A 973 -10.00 -16.45 -51.51
N ALA A 974 -10.86 -15.63 -52.12
CA ALA A 974 -11.99 -15.02 -51.45
C ALA A 974 -13.30 -15.30 -52.21
N SER A 975 -14.31 -15.82 -51.52
CA SER A 975 -15.54 -16.23 -52.18
C SER A 975 -16.81 -16.10 -51.34
N ASP A 976 -17.97 -16.17 -51.98
CA ASP A 976 -19.29 -16.08 -51.34
C ASP A 976 -19.42 -14.79 -50.51
N ILE A 977 -19.26 -13.64 -51.19
CA ILE A 977 -19.28 -12.31 -50.58
C ILE A 977 -20.53 -11.56 -51.06
N THR A 978 -21.32 -11.03 -50.14
CA THR A 978 -22.54 -10.27 -50.47
C THR A 978 -22.52 -8.89 -49.84
N PHE A 979 -22.73 -7.87 -50.66
CA PHE A 979 -23.01 -6.50 -50.24
C PHE A 979 -24.47 -6.18 -50.62
N GLU A 980 -25.36 -6.12 -49.63
CA GLU A 980 -26.81 -6.03 -49.82
C GLU A 980 -27.41 -4.82 -49.08
N ASP A 981 -28.38 -4.14 -49.69
CA ASP A 981 -29.14 -3.05 -49.06
C ASP A 981 -28.24 -1.92 -48.52
N ILE A 982 -27.35 -1.37 -49.37
CA ILE A 982 -26.39 -0.33 -48.95
C ILE A 982 -26.79 1.04 -49.48
N LEU A 983 -26.92 2.02 -48.58
CA LEU A 983 -27.12 3.42 -48.91
C LEU A 983 -25.78 4.18 -48.94
N MET A 984 -25.43 4.75 -50.10
CA MET A 984 -24.22 5.55 -50.30
C MET A 984 -24.57 7.05 -50.29
N ILE A 985 -23.96 7.83 -49.42
CA ILE A 985 -24.16 9.29 -49.35
C ILE A 985 -22.82 9.97 -49.60
N ASN A 986 -22.68 10.61 -50.77
CA ASN A 986 -21.50 11.39 -51.10
C ASN A 986 -20.18 10.59 -50.92
N VAL A 987 -20.10 9.39 -51.52
CA VAL A 987 -18.93 8.50 -51.44
C VAL A 987 -17.98 8.74 -52.63
N SER A 988 -16.66 8.70 -52.47
CA SER A 988 -15.75 8.89 -53.62
C SER A 988 -15.86 7.71 -54.61
N ASN A 989 -15.48 6.49 -54.22
CA ASN A 989 -15.48 5.27 -55.04
C ASN A 989 -16.49 4.23 -54.48
N PRO A 990 -17.75 4.19 -54.95
CA PRO A 990 -18.79 3.46 -54.23
C PRO A 990 -18.68 1.93 -54.33
N ILE A 991 -18.37 1.35 -55.49
CA ILE A 991 -18.10 -0.10 -55.63
C ILE A 991 -16.74 -0.29 -56.30
N PHE A 992 -15.81 -0.98 -55.63
CA PHE A 992 -14.42 -1.09 -56.09
C PHE A 992 -13.77 -2.46 -55.85
N ILE A 993 -13.34 -3.14 -56.91
CA ILE A 993 -12.44 -4.30 -56.82
C ILE A 993 -11.10 -3.90 -57.44
N ASP A 994 -10.02 -4.08 -56.69
CA ASP A 994 -8.65 -3.80 -57.12
C ASP A 994 -7.73 -5.00 -56.88
N GLN A 995 -7.53 -5.81 -57.93
CA GLN A 995 -6.57 -6.92 -57.89
C GLN A 995 -5.11 -6.51 -58.22
N GLU A 996 -4.83 -5.21 -58.29
CA GLU A 996 -3.48 -4.67 -58.47
C GLU A 996 -3.13 -3.67 -57.36
N TYR A 997 -3.69 -3.87 -56.16
CA TYR A 997 -3.52 -2.95 -55.05
C TYR A 997 -2.05 -2.89 -54.60
N CYS A 998 -1.42 -1.73 -54.81
CA CYS A 998 -0.01 -1.49 -54.56
C CYS A 998 0.23 -0.17 -53.83
N PRO A 999 -0.04 -0.10 -52.51
CA PRO A 999 0.10 1.13 -51.77
C PRO A 999 1.57 1.60 -51.81
N SER A 1000 1.76 2.90 -52.08
CA SER A 1000 3.07 3.56 -52.14
C SER A 1000 4.09 2.94 -53.12
N ASN A 1001 3.64 2.24 -54.17
CA ASN A 1001 4.49 1.49 -55.10
C ASN A 1001 5.45 0.51 -54.38
N SER A 1002 5.04 0.01 -53.23
CA SER A 1002 5.84 -0.87 -52.37
C SER A 1002 5.85 -2.34 -52.82
N CYS A 1003 5.20 -2.65 -53.94
CA CYS A 1003 5.02 -3.99 -54.47
C CYS A 1003 5.67 -4.12 -55.85
N ASN A 1004 5.92 -5.37 -56.29
CA ASN A 1004 6.31 -5.63 -57.66
C ASN A 1004 5.06 -5.69 -58.56
N THR A 1005 4.93 -4.72 -59.48
CA THR A 1005 3.78 -4.61 -60.39
C THR A 1005 3.97 -5.38 -61.71
N THR A 1006 5.06 -6.13 -61.89
CA THR A 1006 5.30 -6.86 -63.16
C THR A 1006 4.42 -8.09 -63.37
N SER A 1007 3.76 -8.60 -62.32
CA SER A 1007 2.95 -9.82 -62.37
C SER A 1007 1.59 -9.60 -61.72
N ALA A 1008 0.52 -10.13 -62.32
CA ALA A 1008 -0.85 -9.98 -61.82
C ALA A 1008 -1.08 -10.75 -60.49
N SER A 1009 -2.13 -10.41 -59.76
CA SER A 1009 -2.58 -11.15 -58.57
C SER A 1009 -3.00 -12.58 -58.91
N MET A 1010 -2.67 -13.52 -58.03
CA MET A 1010 -3.08 -14.93 -58.07
C MET A 1010 -4.23 -15.23 -57.09
N VAL A 1011 -4.77 -14.23 -56.40
CA VAL A 1011 -5.92 -14.41 -55.51
C VAL A 1011 -7.17 -14.64 -56.36
N LYS A 1012 -7.86 -15.77 -56.16
CA LYS A 1012 -9.13 -16.07 -56.83
C LYS A 1012 -10.28 -15.33 -56.14
N LEU A 1013 -11.02 -14.53 -56.89
CA LEU A 1013 -12.26 -13.89 -56.45
C LEU A 1013 -13.46 -14.56 -57.14
N SER A 1014 -14.40 -15.12 -56.38
CA SER A 1014 -15.57 -15.80 -56.96
C SER A 1014 -16.85 -15.65 -56.16
N ASN A 1015 -18.02 -15.64 -56.82
CA ASN A 1015 -19.34 -15.53 -56.19
C ASN A 1015 -19.46 -14.26 -55.33
N ILE A 1016 -19.39 -13.10 -55.97
CA ILE A 1016 -19.49 -11.80 -55.30
C ILE A 1016 -20.74 -11.09 -55.79
N GLU A 1017 -21.65 -10.78 -54.88
CA GLU A 1017 -22.94 -10.17 -55.18
C GLU A 1017 -23.02 -8.76 -54.60
N PHE A 1018 -23.37 -7.80 -55.44
CA PHE A 1018 -23.71 -6.43 -55.07
C PHE A 1018 -25.19 -6.20 -55.37
N LYS A 1019 -26.01 -6.06 -54.33
CA LYS A 1019 -27.47 -6.08 -54.43
C LYS A 1019 -28.12 -4.88 -53.74
N ASN A 1020 -29.04 -4.21 -54.42
CA ASN A 1020 -29.80 -3.08 -53.90
C ASN A 1020 -28.91 -1.98 -53.28
N ILE A 1021 -27.86 -1.59 -54.01
CA ILE A 1021 -26.94 -0.52 -53.59
C ILE A 1021 -27.38 0.78 -54.26
N ARG A 1022 -27.69 1.81 -53.47
CA ARG A 1022 -28.23 3.07 -53.99
C ARG A 1022 -27.59 4.30 -53.38
N GLY A 1023 -27.57 5.41 -54.12
CA GLY A 1023 -27.17 6.70 -53.55
C GLY A 1023 -26.32 7.58 -54.44
N THR A 1024 -25.35 8.30 -53.86
CA THR A 1024 -24.58 9.35 -54.53
C THR A 1024 -23.07 9.16 -54.43
N TYR A 1025 -22.33 9.52 -55.49
CA TYR A 1025 -20.86 9.42 -55.53
C TYR A 1025 -20.15 10.61 -56.20
N ARG A 1026 -18.83 10.73 -56.01
CA ARG A 1026 -18.02 11.85 -56.52
C ARG A 1026 -17.01 11.49 -57.63
N SER A 1027 -16.53 10.26 -57.70
CA SER A 1027 -15.57 9.85 -58.74
C SER A 1027 -16.18 9.83 -60.14
N ASP A 1028 -15.34 9.67 -61.16
CA ASP A 1028 -15.78 9.51 -62.55
C ASP A 1028 -16.46 8.16 -62.82
N ILE A 1029 -16.21 7.15 -61.98
CA ILE A 1029 -16.64 5.76 -62.19
C ILE A 1029 -17.37 5.25 -60.94
N GLY A 1030 -18.67 5.00 -61.08
CA GLY A 1030 -19.50 4.45 -60.00
C GLY A 1030 -19.26 2.95 -59.71
N VAL A 1031 -18.84 2.15 -60.69
CA VAL A 1031 -18.50 0.73 -60.46
C VAL A 1031 -17.20 0.42 -61.18
N ASN A 1032 -16.14 0.11 -60.42
CA ASN A 1032 -14.82 -0.17 -60.99
C ASN A 1032 -14.36 -1.58 -60.57
N LEU A 1033 -14.28 -2.49 -61.54
CA LEU A 1033 -13.91 -3.89 -61.33
C LEU A 1033 -12.60 -4.19 -62.05
N LYS A 1034 -11.49 -4.06 -61.33
CA LYS A 1034 -10.15 -4.30 -61.85
C LYS A 1034 -9.68 -5.70 -61.46
N CYS A 1035 -10.06 -6.67 -62.28
CA CYS A 1035 -9.70 -8.08 -62.08
C CYS A 1035 -8.33 -8.42 -62.68
N SER A 1036 -7.70 -9.46 -62.13
CA SER A 1036 -6.38 -9.95 -62.55
C SER A 1036 -6.41 -10.49 -63.97
N SER A 1037 -5.36 -10.20 -64.73
CA SER A 1037 -5.19 -10.71 -66.10
C SER A 1037 -4.80 -12.20 -66.15
N VAL A 1038 -4.49 -12.83 -65.01
CA VAL A 1038 -4.07 -14.24 -64.91
C VAL A 1038 -5.13 -15.09 -64.22
N VAL A 1039 -5.81 -14.56 -63.19
CA VAL A 1039 -6.91 -15.22 -62.48
C VAL A 1039 -8.13 -14.29 -62.52
N ALA A 1040 -9.01 -14.50 -63.49
CA ALA A 1040 -10.20 -13.66 -63.65
C ALA A 1040 -11.15 -13.77 -62.44
N CYS A 1041 -11.87 -12.69 -62.15
CA CYS A 1041 -13.01 -12.74 -61.24
C CYS A 1041 -14.12 -13.62 -61.83
N GLU A 1042 -14.70 -14.52 -61.05
CA GLU A 1042 -15.76 -15.42 -61.49
C GLU A 1042 -17.10 -15.09 -60.79
N ASN A 1043 -18.20 -15.08 -61.52
CA ASN A 1043 -19.56 -14.93 -60.94
C ASN A 1043 -19.72 -13.67 -60.08
N ILE A 1044 -19.39 -12.50 -60.67
CA ILE A 1044 -19.61 -11.18 -60.08
C ILE A 1044 -20.97 -10.66 -60.55
N THR A 1045 -21.88 -10.41 -59.62
CA THR A 1045 -23.28 -10.11 -59.93
C THR A 1045 -23.68 -8.73 -59.39
N LEU A 1046 -24.31 -7.91 -60.23
CA LEU A 1046 -24.84 -6.58 -59.87
C LEU A 1046 -26.38 -6.62 -60.03
N ILE A 1047 -27.12 -6.42 -58.94
CA ILE A 1047 -28.58 -6.45 -58.90
C ILE A 1047 -29.09 -5.15 -58.27
N ASP A 1048 -29.96 -4.41 -58.98
CA ASP A 1048 -30.58 -3.18 -58.46
C ASP A 1048 -29.57 -2.13 -57.91
N VAL A 1049 -28.47 -1.91 -58.65
CA VAL A 1049 -27.47 -0.89 -58.31
C VAL A 1049 -27.82 0.46 -58.94
N ASN A 1050 -28.15 1.47 -58.13
CA ASN A 1050 -28.61 2.79 -58.57
C ASN A 1050 -27.78 3.94 -57.95
N LEU A 1051 -26.72 4.36 -58.64
CA LEU A 1051 -25.75 5.34 -58.16
C LEU A 1051 -25.76 6.61 -59.04
N ASN A 1052 -25.86 7.78 -58.40
CA ASN A 1052 -25.90 9.08 -59.06
C ASN A 1052 -24.63 9.90 -58.78
N GLY A 1053 -23.93 10.34 -59.82
CA GLY A 1053 -22.76 11.21 -59.69
C GLY A 1053 -23.15 12.63 -59.25
N THR A 1054 -22.35 13.23 -58.35
CA THR A 1054 -22.62 14.55 -57.75
C THR A 1054 -21.73 15.67 -58.29
N ASN A 1055 -20.74 15.36 -59.12
CA ASN A 1055 -19.87 16.36 -59.73
C ASN A 1055 -20.63 17.20 -60.77
N SER A 1056 -20.78 18.50 -60.47
CA SER A 1056 -21.47 19.52 -61.28
C SER A 1056 -20.66 20.05 -62.47
N THR A 1057 -19.52 19.44 -62.81
CA THR A 1057 -18.66 19.85 -63.94
C THR A 1057 -18.68 18.91 -65.15
N TYR A 1058 -19.61 17.95 -65.20
CA TYR A 1058 -19.85 17.22 -66.44
C TYR A 1058 -20.71 18.04 -67.41
N LYS A 1059 -20.00 18.74 -68.30
CA LYS A 1059 -20.48 19.11 -69.63
C LYS A 1059 -21.17 17.90 -70.27
N THR A 1060 -22.30 18.15 -70.92
CA THR A 1060 -23.17 17.15 -71.54
C THR A 1060 -22.41 16.14 -72.42
N PRO A 1061 -22.90 14.88 -72.55
CA PRO A 1061 -22.28 13.79 -73.32
C PRO A 1061 -21.91 14.07 -74.80
N LYS A 1062 -22.26 15.23 -75.35
CA LYS A 1062 -22.02 15.62 -76.74
C LYS A 1062 -20.59 16.10 -77.01
N GLU A 1063 -19.86 16.62 -76.02
CA GLU A 1063 -18.54 17.25 -76.25
C GLU A 1063 -17.34 16.28 -76.13
N LYS A 1064 -17.51 15.08 -75.54
CA LYS A 1064 -16.41 14.10 -75.37
C LYS A 1064 -16.22 13.17 -76.58
N TRP A 1065 -17.19 13.08 -77.50
CA TRP A 1065 -17.11 12.17 -78.64
C TRP A 1065 -16.25 12.71 -79.81
N GLU A 1066 -15.97 14.02 -79.85
CA GLU A 1066 -15.30 14.66 -81.00
C GLU A 1066 -13.77 14.84 -80.85
N GLN A 1067 -13.16 14.51 -79.70
CA GLN A 1067 -11.72 14.80 -79.46
C GLN A 1067 -10.76 13.60 -79.38
N GLU A 1068 -11.22 12.36 -79.26
CA GLU A 1068 -10.30 11.19 -79.22
C GLU A 1068 -10.48 10.28 -80.43
N LYS A 1069 -9.65 10.51 -81.44
CA LYS A 1069 -9.41 9.56 -82.54
C LYS A 1069 -8.72 8.32 -81.98
N PHE A 1070 -9.37 7.18 -82.20
CA PHE A 1070 -8.94 5.81 -81.90
C PHE A 1070 -7.44 5.54 -82.10
N SER A 1071 -6.82 4.94 -81.07
CA SER A 1071 -5.61 4.13 -81.16
C SER A 1071 -5.87 2.79 -80.45
N THR A 1072 -5.74 1.71 -81.20
CA THR A 1072 -6.10 0.34 -80.87
C THR A 1072 -5.14 -0.30 -79.86
N LYS A 1073 -5.61 -0.56 -78.63
CA LYS A 1073 -5.31 -1.69 -77.72
C LYS A 1073 -5.72 -1.29 -76.28
N GLY A 1074 -6.73 -1.94 -75.68
CA GLY A 1074 -7.02 -1.78 -74.25
C GLY A 1074 -8.50 -1.72 -73.89
N SER A 1075 -8.80 -2.22 -72.68
CA SER A 1075 -10.08 -2.40 -71.98
C SER A 1075 -11.28 -1.53 -72.37
N LEU A 1076 -12.46 -2.17 -72.38
CA LEU A 1076 -13.79 -1.56 -72.37
C LEU A 1076 -13.93 -0.55 -71.22
N ASN A 1077 -13.75 0.74 -71.52
CA ASN A 1077 -14.13 1.84 -70.64
C ASN A 1077 -15.37 2.52 -71.21
N GLY A 1078 -16.45 2.52 -70.42
CA GLY A 1078 -17.67 3.29 -70.68
C GLY A 1078 -18.89 2.40 -70.95
N LEU A 1079 -19.57 1.98 -69.90
CA LEU A 1079 -20.98 1.58 -69.98
C LEU A 1079 -21.78 2.45 -69.00
N ALA A 1080 -22.52 3.39 -69.59
CA ALA A 1080 -23.67 4.00 -68.96
C ALA A 1080 -24.71 2.90 -68.69
N VAL A 1081 -25.30 2.96 -67.50
CA VAL A 1081 -26.32 2.05 -66.98
C VAL A 1081 -27.41 1.79 -68.02
N PHE A 1082 -27.53 0.54 -68.46
CA PHE A 1082 -28.75 -0.01 -69.05
C PHE A 1082 -29.22 -1.17 -68.18
N ASN A 1083 -30.53 -1.18 -67.89
CA ASN A 1083 -31.23 -2.32 -67.32
C ASN A 1083 -31.10 -3.52 -68.26
N SER A 1084 -30.18 -4.44 -67.96
CA SER A 1084 -30.25 -5.83 -68.43
C SER A 1084 -29.28 -6.68 -67.62
N THR A 1085 -29.82 -7.75 -67.03
CA THR A 1085 -29.10 -8.90 -66.50
C THR A 1085 -28.13 -9.45 -67.56
N PHE A 1086 -26.84 -9.54 -67.24
CA PHE A 1086 -25.86 -10.32 -67.99
C PHE A 1086 -25.65 -11.65 -67.25
N ASN A 1087 -25.88 -12.76 -67.97
CA ASN A 1087 -25.58 -14.13 -67.53
C ASN A 1087 -24.10 -14.48 -67.75
#